data_AF-A0A2N3FGN9-F1
#
_entry.id   AF-A0A2N3FGN9-F1
#
_cell.length_a   1.000
_cell.length_b   1.000
_cell.length_c   1.000
_cell.angle_alpha   90.00
_cell.angle_beta   90.00
_cell.angle_gamma   90.00
#
_symmetry.space_group_name_H-M   'P 1'
#
loop_
_entity.id
_entity.type
_entity.pdbx_description
1 polymer ?
#
loop_
_entity_poly.entity_id
_entity_poly.type
_entity_poly.pdbx_seq_one_letter_code
_entity_poly.pdbx_strand_id
1 'polypeptide(L)'
;MRKGVAMRVSMHRRLLPMVVVLALLASFVPVFPAIAIPAEPKTIYVDAVNGDDVGGDGTAGSPYMSITMGLGDANYGDTVDIAPGTYSVSETGETFPLPISPSKITLQGSDPYECVIDAEWNDTIIWMMDGSEFGISGLTLAHGFAEAGGAVMVGLATLTMTDCILTQNFAQTGGAIYATDSTVMLTDCEFTENGETAFAMVPAGVTPQGVTGSYSCGAIMALGSTFEIDGCTFGDNSAGVLAGAIGAEASELNISDSSFYENALAETMNPQSAFDFSGPGLAPTEAFLPNFGGAVLAIASGVSVTDSAFWENSAFIGSSLMGLDASMTVEGSWFEGDTTMAGVVASIGDLFSSASTDALGELAPTVEMLATSLTVEGSTFDGNEGAPIAVEAVPARISNCLITNNQGSGGEGPDRGVLLFFDSDADLINTTLADNTTSGYSIYSEALGVQGAPAGGLRVTNSIVWDELAAMGPVSGADVSYSDLYSADPIIAEAYGEDVISEDPMFRDPESGDYSLAAGSPCIDTGVDFGLAPDADIDGTPRPLDGDASGTAEWDMGAYEFGGVTDGRLAGANRYETAVAISQDHFASAKTAILATGRVFADGLSAAGLAGAYDAPILLTQPKMLPGAVAAELVRLGVSHVVICGDEQAISDSVAKAVAALGDIEVERIGGSDRYETSAMIADEIVAVRGDDPGLVFIARGDTFPDALAVSPIAWAQSAPILLVRPQHLPRYTVDFLYGLADATKTIIVGSEAAVSLSVQGELSVTKSGPDRIGGTDRYDTAALVATWADDEGLAGFGVTGVATGERFADALCAGPGLGMSGGVLLLTPRLTAAAPTLETISEHAPGISALQVFGSGAAIADSVDAQLRAARFK
;
A
#
# COMPACT_ATOMS: atom_id res chain seq x y z
N MET A 1 -57.73 -60.93 -8.54
CA MET A 1 -56.50 -60.27 -9.04
C MET A 1 -55.54 -60.16 -7.87
N ARG A 2 -54.41 -60.87 -7.97
CA ARG A 2 -53.29 -61.08 -7.01
C ARG A 2 -52.03 -60.71 -7.82
N LYS A 3 -50.88 -60.21 -7.35
CA LYS A 3 -50.17 -60.22 -6.06
C LYS A 3 -48.89 -59.33 -6.22
N GLY A 4 -48.27 -58.89 -5.12
CA GLY A 4 -46.83 -58.50 -5.01
C GLY A 4 -46.54 -56.99 -4.98
N VAL A 5 -45.55 -56.37 -4.30
CA VAL A 5 -44.73 -56.54 -3.06
C VAL A 5 -43.71 -55.36 -3.08
N ALA A 6 -43.33 -54.79 -1.91
CA ALA A 6 -42.08 -54.03 -1.61
C ALA A 6 -41.87 -52.63 -2.28
N MET A 7 -41.04 -51.68 -1.83
CA MET A 7 -40.19 -51.43 -0.63
C MET A 7 -39.78 -49.94 -0.61
N ARG A 8 -39.56 -49.41 0.60
CA ARG A 8 -38.57 -48.40 1.07
C ARG A 8 -38.26 -47.13 0.25
N VAL A 9 -38.58 -45.98 0.85
CA VAL A 9 -37.76 -44.74 0.80
C VAL A 9 -37.21 -44.53 2.22
N SER A 10 -35.89 -44.34 2.36
CA SER A 10 -35.12 -44.39 3.60
C SER A 10 -34.39 -43.06 3.87
N MET A 11 -34.65 -42.48 5.06
CA MET A 11 -33.73 -41.84 6.05
C MET A 11 -32.70 -40.81 5.55
N HIS A 12 -32.33 -39.71 6.22
CA HIS A 12 -32.37 -39.15 7.60
C HIS A 12 -31.72 -37.73 7.49
N ARG A 13 -31.80 -36.72 8.38
CA ARG A 13 -32.45 -36.41 9.67
C ARG A 13 -32.27 -34.89 9.89
N ARG A 14 -33.29 -34.20 10.41
CA ARG A 14 -33.18 -32.90 11.12
C ARG A 14 -33.59 -33.10 12.58
N LEU A 15 -32.79 -32.51 13.49
CA LEU A 15 -33.07 -31.96 14.84
C LEU A 15 -34.31 -32.40 15.65
N LEU A 16 -34.11 -32.91 16.89
CA LEU A 16 -34.58 -32.37 18.20
C LEU A 16 -34.17 -33.29 19.41
N PRO A 17 -34.39 -32.96 20.72
CA PRO A 17 -33.41 -32.96 21.82
C PRO A 17 -33.63 -34.07 22.89
N MET A 18 -32.71 -34.25 23.85
CA MET A 18 -33.00 -35.04 25.06
C MET A 18 -32.13 -34.69 26.28
N VAL A 19 -32.64 -33.74 27.07
CA VAL A 19 -32.49 -33.69 28.54
C VAL A 19 -33.04 -35.00 29.11
N VAL A 20 -32.48 -35.50 30.23
CA VAL A 20 -32.82 -36.72 31.00
C VAL A 20 -31.88 -37.93 30.77
N VAL A 21 -30.63 -37.86 31.25
CA VAL A 21 -29.87 -39.01 31.81
C VAL A 21 -28.88 -38.53 32.90
N LEU A 22 -29.32 -37.70 33.85
CA LEU A 22 -28.45 -37.24 34.96
C LEU A 22 -29.16 -37.30 36.31
N ALA A 23 -29.61 -38.50 36.70
CA ALA A 23 -30.18 -38.74 38.02
C ALA A 23 -30.15 -40.24 38.40
N LEU A 24 -28.97 -40.85 38.53
CA LEU A 24 -28.82 -42.16 39.22
C LEU A 24 -27.37 -42.60 39.55
N LEU A 25 -26.49 -41.66 39.93
CA LEU A 25 -25.14 -41.97 40.46
C LEU A 25 -24.78 -41.09 41.67
N ALA A 26 -25.72 -40.90 42.60
CA ALA A 26 -25.51 -40.17 43.86
C ALA A 26 -25.61 -41.12 45.06
N SER A 27 -24.56 -41.91 45.33
CA SER A 27 -24.38 -42.57 46.63
C SER A 27 -22.98 -43.17 46.84
N PHE A 28 -21.92 -42.44 46.51
CA PHE A 28 -20.61 -42.56 47.17
C PHE A 28 -19.90 -41.22 46.98
N VAL A 29 -19.86 -40.38 48.01
CA VAL A 29 -19.05 -39.16 48.03
C VAL A 29 -17.72 -39.54 48.68
N PRO A 30 -16.62 -39.67 47.93
CA PRO A 30 -15.29 -39.56 48.53
C PRO A 30 -15.20 -38.15 49.12
N VAL A 31 -14.74 -38.05 50.37
CA VAL A 31 -14.30 -36.76 50.90
C VAL A 31 -13.07 -36.36 50.10
N PHE A 32 -13.28 -35.61 49.01
CA PHE A 32 -12.19 -34.89 48.36
C PHE A 32 -11.74 -33.78 49.34
N PRO A 33 -10.43 -33.58 49.55
CA PRO A 33 -9.97 -32.38 50.24
C PRO A 33 -10.58 -31.17 49.54
N ALA A 34 -10.99 -30.17 50.32
CA ALA A 34 -11.50 -28.92 49.78
C ALA A 34 -10.51 -28.40 48.74
N ILE A 35 -10.94 -28.29 47.47
CA ILE A 35 -10.22 -27.51 46.47
C ILE A 35 -10.15 -26.11 47.07
N ALA A 36 -8.94 -25.67 47.40
CA ALA A 36 -8.70 -24.31 47.83
C ALA A 36 -9.29 -23.39 46.75
N ILE A 37 -10.13 -22.44 47.15
CA ILE A 37 -10.53 -21.36 46.24
C ILE A 37 -9.21 -20.68 45.84
N PRO A 38 -8.84 -20.66 44.54
CA PRO A 38 -7.61 -19.99 44.13
C PRO A 38 -7.68 -18.55 44.63
N ALA A 39 -6.59 -18.07 45.24
CA ALA A 39 -6.49 -16.68 45.64
C ALA A 39 -6.71 -15.80 44.41
N GLU A 40 -7.31 -14.61 44.60
CA GLU A 40 -7.42 -13.68 43.48
C GLU A 40 -6.01 -13.30 42.98
N PRO A 41 -5.82 -13.22 41.64
CA PRO A 41 -4.57 -12.76 41.05
C PRO A 41 -4.04 -11.48 41.69
N LYS A 42 -2.75 -11.43 42.01
CA LYS A 42 -2.05 -10.25 42.52
C LYS A 42 -0.97 -9.77 41.55
N THR A 43 -0.62 -8.50 41.69
CA THR A 43 0.56 -7.90 41.05
C THR A 43 1.74 -7.94 42.02
N ILE A 44 2.86 -8.47 41.56
CA ILE A 44 4.15 -8.52 42.26
C ILE A 44 5.07 -7.52 41.58
N TYR A 45 5.64 -6.58 42.34
CA TYR A 45 6.46 -5.50 41.80
C TYR A 45 7.95 -5.83 41.91
N VAL A 46 8.68 -5.63 40.80
CA VAL A 46 10.12 -5.83 40.69
C VAL A 46 10.77 -4.54 40.19
N ASP A 47 11.82 -4.05 40.86
CA ASP A 47 12.54 -2.82 40.53
C ASP A 47 14.04 -3.02 40.71
N ALA A 48 14.79 -3.03 39.61
CA ALA A 48 16.24 -3.26 39.61
C ALA A 48 17.03 -2.23 40.44
N VAL A 49 16.49 -1.02 40.63
CA VAL A 49 17.18 0.11 41.28
C VAL A 49 16.77 0.25 42.75
N ASN A 50 15.48 0.11 43.04
CA ASN A 50 14.91 0.37 44.36
C ASN A 50 14.44 -0.88 45.11
N GLY A 51 14.49 -2.07 44.49
CA GLY A 51 14.09 -3.34 45.08
C GLY A 51 15.11 -3.92 46.05
N ASP A 52 14.67 -4.89 46.86
CA ASP A 52 15.51 -5.65 47.80
C ASP A 52 15.05 -7.10 47.90
N ASP A 53 15.87 -8.05 47.46
CA ASP A 53 15.55 -9.49 47.50
C ASP A 53 15.63 -10.12 48.89
N VAL A 54 16.22 -9.44 49.87
CA VAL A 54 16.32 -9.92 51.26
C VAL A 54 15.19 -9.37 52.12
N GLY A 55 14.84 -8.09 51.92
CA GLY A 55 13.87 -7.36 52.73
C GLY A 55 12.53 -7.03 52.06
N GLY A 56 12.45 -7.16 50.74
CA GLY A 56 11.26 -6.88 49.93
C GLY A 56 10.13 -7.89 50.15
N ASP A 57 8.90 -7.46 49.87
CA ASP A 57 7.69 -8.31 49.96
C ASP A 57 6.88 -8.35 48.66
N GLY A 58 7.43 -7.80 47.57
CA GLY A 58 6.81 -7.78 46.25
C GLY A 58 5.65 -6.78 46.11
N THR A 59 5.41 -5.92 47.10
CA THR A 59 4.43 -4.83 46.98
C THR A 59 5.05 -3.59 46.33
N ALA A 60 4.23 -2.69 45.77
CA ALA A 60 4.70 -1.43 45.20
C ALA A 60 5.48 -0.53 46.19
N GLY A 61 5.28 -0.72 47.49
CA GLY A 61 6.01 0.02 48.54
C GLY A 61 7.33 -0.63 48.97
N SER A 62 7.55 -1.89 48.60
CA SER A 62 8.73 -2.69 48.96
C SER A 62 8.99 -3.78 47.90
N PRO A 63 9.30 -3.41 46.66
CA PRO A 63 9.44 -4.34 45.54
C PRO A 63 10.63 -5.29 45.72
N TYR A 64 10.62 -6.42 45.00
CA TYR A 64 11.80 -7.26 44.85
C TYR A 64 12.81 -6.60 43.89
N MET A 65 14.08 -6.95 44.02
CA MET A 65 15.13 -6.45 43.11
C MET A 65 15.20 -7.30 41.83
N SER A 66 15.11 -8.63 41.96
CA SER A 66 15.20 -9.56 40.83
C SER A 66 13.84 -10.11 40.39
N ILE A 67 13.73 -10.40 39.10
CA ILE A 67 12.58 -11.09 38.50
C ILE A 67 12.52 -12.52 39.05
N THR A 68 13.67 -13.16 39.24
CA THR A 68 13.82 -14.48 39.86
C THR A 68 13.10 -14.55 41.21
N MET A 69 13.25 -13.54 42.07
CA MET A 69 12.54 -13.48 43.35
C MET A 69 11.05 -13.19 43.19
N GLY A 70 10.67 -12.30 42.26
CA GLY A 70 9.27 -12.03 41.94
C GLY A 70 8.51 -13.27 41.47
N LEU A 71 9.09 -14.04 40.54
CA LEU A 71 8.55 -15.30 40.06
C LEU A 71 8.46 -16.36 41.17
N GLY A 72 9.39 -16.37 42.12
CA GLY A 72 9.35 -17.27 43.27
C GLY A 72 8.17 -17.04 44.23
N ASP A 73 7.58 -15.83 44.22
CA ASP A 73 6.38 -15.47 45.01
C ASP A 73 5.07 -15.50 44.19
N ALA A 74 5.17 -15.73 42.88
CA ALA A 74 4.05 -15.77 41.97
C ALA A 74 3.22 -17.07 42.09
N ASN A 75 1.91 -16.93 41.92
CA ASN A 75 0.95 -18.02 41.86
C ASN A 75 0.18 -17.98 40.54
N TYR A 76 -0.67 -18.98 40.33
CA TYR A 76 -1.51 -19.08 39.14
C TYR A 76 -2.37 -17.81 38.95
N GLY A 77 -2.18 -17.15 37.82
CA GLY A 77 -2.85 -15.94 37.39
C GLY A 77 -2.15 -14.63 37.77
N ASP A 78 -1.07 -14.68 38.56
CA ASP A 78 -0.38 -13.47 39.02
C ASP A 78 0.38 -12.76 37.88
N THR A 79 0.59 -11.46 38.06
CA THR A 79 1.40 -10.61 37.18
C THR A 79 2.65 -10.16 37.92
N VAL A 80 3.82 -10.31 37.30
CA VAL A 80 5.06 -9.68 37.75
C VAL A 80 5.27 -8.40 36.95
N ASP A 81 5.08 -7.27 37.62
CA ASP A 81 5.21 -5.91 37.08
C ASP A 81 6.67 -5.44 37.26
N ILE A 82 7.34 -5.19 36.15
CA ILE A 82 8.77 -4.96 36.02
C ILE A 82 8.99 -3.48 35.71
N ALA A 83 9.64 -2.77 36.63
CA ALA A 83 9.99 -1.37 36.44
C ALA A 83 11.13 -1.20 35.40
N PRO A 84 11.30 0.01 34.85
CA PRO A 84 12.47 0.34 34.03
C PRO A 84 13.80 -0.04 34.69
N GLY A 85 14.65 -0.75 33.95
CA GLY A 85 15.93 -1.25 34.41
C GLY A 85 16.46 -2.42 33.59
N THR A 86 17.72 -2.77 33.82
CA THR A 86 18.36 -3.96 33.26
C THR A 86 18.38 -5.07 34.32
N TYR A 87 17.84 -6.22 33.97
CA TYR A 87 17.72 -7.40 34.81
C TYR A 87 18.63 -8.49 34.27
N SER A 88 19.75 -8.71 34.97
CA SER A 88 20.83 -9.60 34.51
C SER A 88 21.49 -10.31 35.69
N VAL A 89 22.39 -11.25 35.38
CA VAL A 89 23.19 -11.94 36.42
C VAL A 89 24.08 -10.94 37.14
N SER A 90 24.70 -10.00 36.41
CA SER A 90 25.66 -9.05 36.99
C SER A 90 25.01 -7.87 37.73
N GLU A 91 23.80 -7.46 37.36
CA GLU A 91 23.12 -6.29 37.94
C GLU A 91 22.14 -6.64 39.06
N THR A 92 21.21 -7.58 38.80
CA THR A 92 20.15 -7.94 39.75
C THR A 92 20.32 -9.34 40.34
N GLY A 93 21.28 -10.12 39.84
CA GLY A 93 21.54 -11.48 40.31
C GLY A 93 20.55 -12.50 39.78
N GLU A 94 19.97 -12.26 38.59
CA GLU A 94 19.05 -13.21 37.95
C GLU A 94 19.68 -14.60 37.79
N THR A 95 18.82 -15.60 37.76
CA THR A 95 19.17 -16.95 37.31
C THR A 95 18.44 -17.27 36.02
N PHE A 96 19.19 -17.65 34.98
CA PHE A 96 18.64 -18.11 33.70
C PHE A 96 18.77 -19.65 33.57
N PRO A 97 17.76 -20.34 33.01
CA PRO A 97 16.44 -19.82 32.66
C PRO A 97 15.65 -19.35 33.88
N LEU A 98 14.79 -18.34 33.71
CA LEU A 98 13.97 -17.79 34.79
C LEU A 98 13.07 -18.89 35.39
N PRO A 99 12.94 -18.99 36.73
CA PRO A 99 12.26 -20.10 37.39
C PRO A 99 10.74 -19.95 37.32
N ILE A 100 10.13 -20.37 36.22
CA ILE A 100 8.68 -20.26 36.00
C ILE A 100 7.95 -21.41 36.71
N SER A 101 7.19 -21.08 37.75
CA SER A 101 6.23 -21.99 38.40
C SER A 101 5.20 -21.17 39.19
N PRO A 102 3.86 -21.36 39.03
CA PRO A 102 3.13 -22.38 38.27
C PRO A 102 2.58 -21.89 36.90
N SER A 103 1.84 -22.77 36.22
CA SER A 103 1.49 -22.77 34.79
C SER A 103 0.65 -21.60 34.21
N LYS A 104 0.43 -20.49 34.91
CA LYS A 104 -0.17 -19.27 34.34
C LYS A 104 0.36 -18.01 35.02
N ILE A 105 1.32 -17.32 34.41
CA ILE A 105 1.92 -16.08 34.93
C ILE A 105 2.08 -15.09 33.77
N THR A 106 2.00 -13.79 34.06
CA THR A 106 2.34 -12.72 33.11
C THR A 106 3.54 -11.92 33.60
N LEU A 107 4.56 -11.74 32.76
CA LEU A 107 5.59 -10.71 32.93
C LEU A 107 5.16 -9.45 32.17
N GLN A 108 5.22 -8.31 32.84
CA GLN A 108 4.81 -7.04 32.26
C GLN A 108 5.83 -5.95 32.56
N GLY A 109 6.43 -5.37 31.53
CA GLY A 109 7.19 -4.14 31.60
C GLY A 109 6.35 -2.94 31.16
N SER A 110 6.79 -1.74 31.51
CA SER A 110 6.10 -0.49 31.14
C SER A 110 6.49 0.04 29.76
N ASP A 111 7.68 -0.31 29.26
CA ASP A 111 8.26 0.12 28.00
C ASP A 111 9.36 -0.88 27.60
N PRO A 112 9.27 -1.54 26.42
CA PRO A 112 10.26 -2.53 26.01
C PRO A 112 11.68 -1.94 25.87
N TYR A 113 11.84 -0.65 25.58
CA TYR A 113 13.14 0.00 25.46
C TYR A 113 13.78 0.34 26.81
N GLU A 114 13.01 0.33 27.90
CA GLU A 114 13.50 0.63 29.25
C GLU A 114 13.52 -0.59 30.18
N CYS A 115 12.74 -1.63 29.91
CA CYS A 115 12.65 -2.86 30.71
C CYS A 115 13.37 -4.02 30.00
N VAL A 116 14.65 -4.23 30.32
CA VAL A 116 15.53 -5.17 29.61
C VAL A 116 15.87 -6.37 30.49
N ILE A 117 15.57 -7.58 30.00
CA ILE A 117 16.06 -8.85 30.54
C ILE A 117 17.27 -9.29 29.71
N ASP A 118 18.46 -9.18 30.30
CA ASP A 118 19.73 -9.48 29.65
C ASP A 118 20.33 -10.79 30.19
N ALA A 119 20.35 -11.83 29.37
CA ALA A 119 20.91 -13.14 29.72
C ALA A 119 22.44 -13.16 29.81
N GLU A 120 23.12 -12.11 29.34
CA GLU A 120 24.58 -11.99 29.28
C GLU A 120 25.26 -13.21 28.65
N TRP A 121 24.65 -13.79 27.60
CA TRP A 121 25.16 -14.92 26.84
C TRP A 121 25.27 -16.22 27.65
N ASN A 122 24.46 -16.38 28.69
CA ASN A 122 24.61 -17.47 29.65
C ASN A 122 23.76 -18.72 29.33
N ASP A 123 22.46 -18.54 29.09
CA ASP A 123 21.50 -19.63 28.80
C ASP A 123 20.26 -19.06 28.08
N THR A 124 19.28 -19.91 27.81
CA THR A 124 17.90 -19.52 27.48
C THR A 124 17.32 -18.61 28.55
N ILE A 125 16.65 -17.52 28.18
CA ILE A 125 16.02 -16.60 29.16
C ILE A 125 14.80 -17.27 29.79
N ILE A 126 13.88 -17.80 28.97
CA ILE A 126 12.60 -18.37 29.38
C ILE A 126 12.48 -19.81 28.88
N TRP A 127 12.26 -20.74 29.81
CA TRP A 127 12.00 -22.15 29.49
C TRP A 127 10.63 -22.55 30.01
N MET A 128 9.74 -22.98 29.12
CA MET A 128 8.40 -23.44 29.46
C MET A 128 8.04 -24.78 28.82
N MET A 129 7.38 -25.65 29.59
CA MET A 129 6.97 -26.99 29.19
C MET A 129 5.58 -27.34 29.78
N ASP A 130 5.03 -28.49 29.37
CA ASP A 130 3.98 -29.24 30.10
C ASP A 130 2.63 -28.51 30.30
N GLY A 131 2.10 -27.89 29.26
CA GLY A 131 0.76 -27.28 29.25
C GLY A 131 0.67 -25.93 29.97
N SER A 132 1.81 -25.25 30.13
CA SER A 132 1.87 -23.91 30.72
C SER A 132 1.30 -22.85 29.78
N GLU A 133 0.64 -21.84 30.34
CA GLU A 133 0.26 -20.59 29.68
C GLU A 133 1.16 -19.47 30.22
N PHE A 134 1.79 -18.69 29.36
CA PHE A 134 2.69 -17.63 29.81
C PHE A 134 2.53 -16.37 28.96
N GLY A 135 2.37 -15.23 29.62
CA GLY A 135 2.24 -13.93 28.97
C GLY A 135 3.48 -13.07 29.18
N ILE A 136 3.93 -12.37 28.15
CA ILE A 136 5.03 -11.41 28.21
C ILE A 136 4.58 -10.12 27.51
N SER A 137 4.81 -8.96 28.11
CA SER A 137 4.49 -7.69 27.48
C SER A 137 5.43 -6.57 27.86
N GLY A 138 5.75 -5.67 26.93
CA GLY A 138 6.52 -4.45 27.19
C GLY A 138 7.96 -4.70 27.65
N LEU A 139 8.62 -5.73 27.12
CA LEU A 139 9.94 -6.18 27.58
C LEU A 139 10.91 -6.43 26.43
N THR A 140 12.19 -6.11 26.66
CA THR A 140 13.29 -6.61 25.82
C THR A 140 13.88 -7.89 26.40
N LEU A 141 14.07 -8.91 25.57
CA LEU A 141 14.80 -10.15 25.85
C LEU A 141 16.06 -10.19 24.99
N ALA A 142 17.22 -10.05 25.64
CA ALA A 142 18.49 -9.87 24.95
C ALA A 142 19.58 -10.87 25.39
N HIS A 143 20.49 -11.15 24.46
CA HIS A 143 21.73 -11.92 24.69
C HIS A 143 21.50 -13.32 25.26
N GLY A 144 20.39 -13.96 24.90
CA GLY A 144 20.20 -15.39 25.14
C GLY A 144 21.18 -16.25 24.35
N PHE A 145 21.74 -17.29 24.96
CA PHE A 145 22.71 -18.17 24.29
C PHE A 145 22.50 -19.65 24.69
N ALA A 146 21.85 -20.43 23.84
CA ALA A 146 21.35 -21.76 24.19
C ALA A 146 21.53 -22.82 23.08
N GLU A 147 21.15 -24.06 23.35
CA GLU A 147 21.02 -25.08 22.29
C GLU A 147 19.75 -24.85 21.45
N ALA A 148 18.63 -24.46 22.09
CA ALA A 148 17.35 -24.20 21.44
C ALA A 148 16.68 -22.97 22.08
N GLY A 149 16.26 -22.00 21.27
CA GLY A 149 15.54 -20.81 21.73
C GLY A 149 16.36 -19.94 22.67
N GLY A 150 17.25 -19.10 22.14
CA GLY A 150 18.14 -18.25 22.95
C GLY A 150 17.36 -17.36 23.91
N ALA A 151 16.26 -16.76 23.46
CA ALA A 151 15.36 -16.04 24.36
C ALA A 151 14.34 -16.99 25.00
N VAL A 152 13.57 -17.72 24.18
CA VAL A 152 12.44 -18.51 24.66
C VAL A 152 12.47 -19.92 24.09
N MET A 153 12.38 -20.90 24.97
CA MET A 153 12.07 -22.27 24.60
C MET A 153 10.70 -22.68 25.14
N VAL A 154 9.81 -23.11 24.24
CA VAL A 154 8.42 -23.48 24.53
C VAL A 154 8.10 -24.88 24.00
N GLY A 155 7.56 -25.75 24.85
CA GLY A 155 7.16 -27.10 24.46
C GLY A 155 5.84 -27.56 25.09
N LEU A 156 4.91 -28.09 24.29
CA LEU A 156 3.57 -28.49 24.74
C LEU A 156 2.85 -27.37 25.54
N ALA A 157 3.02 -26.10 25.16
CA ALA A 157 2.59 -24.94 25.97
C ALA A 157 2.00 -23.81 25.10
N THR A 158 1.47 -22.78 25.76
CA THR A 158 0.94 -21.56 25.13
C THR A 158 1.73 -20.34 25.57
N LEU A 159 2.32 -19.64 24.60
CA LEU A 159 3.04 -18.38 24.80
C LEU A 159 2.26 -17.23 24.14
N THR A 160 2.06 -16.15 24.87
CA THR A 160 1.54 -14.89 24.33
C THR A 160 2.55 -13.77 24.58
N MET A 161 2.97 -13.08 23.54
CA MET A 161 3.87 -11.93 23.62
C MET A 161 3.24 -10.72 22.94
N THR A 162 3.34 -9.54 23.57
CA THR A 162 2.83 -8.29 23.02
C THR A 162 3.83 -7.15 23.26
N ASP A 163 4.16 -6.34 22.26
CA ASP A 163 5.05 -5.17 22.43
C ASP A 163 6.39 -5.57 23.08
N CYS A 164 7.03 -6.60 22.54
CA CYS A 164 8.28 -7.15 23.05
C CYS A 164 9.38 -7.08 22.00
N ILE A 165 10.63 -6.88 22.45
CA ILE A 165 11.81 -6.88 21.59
C ILE A 165 12.65 -8.11 21.93
N LEU A 166 12.95 -8.96 20.96
CA LEU A 166 13.86 -10.08 21.08
C LEU A 166 15.06 -9.79 20.20
N THR A 167 16.19 -9.43 20.82
CA THR A 167 17.35 -8.96 20.08
C THR A 167 18.64 -9.67 20.47
N GLN A 168 19.50 -9.94 19.48
CA GLN A 168 20.82 -10.55 19.69
C GLN A 168 20.78 -11.86 20.48
N ASN A 169 19.75 -12.69 20.24
CA ASN A 169 19.64 -14.02 20.82
C ASN A 169 20.17 -15.07 19.84
N PHE A 170 20.90 -16.05 20.39
CA PHE A 170 21.55 -17.06 19.58
C PHE A 170 21.32 -18.48 20.12
N ALA A 171 20.95 -19.38 19.22
CA ALA A 171 20.79 -20.80 19.52
C ALA A 171 21.28 -21.68 18.37
N GLN A 172 21.47 -22.99 18.59
CA GLN A 172 21.73 -23.89 17.45
C GLN A 172 20.46 -24.07 16.60
N THR A 173 19.29 -23.95 17.23
CA THR A 173 17.98 -24.04 16.58
C THR A 173 17.04 -22.96 17.12
N GLY A 174 16.58 -22.05 16.26
CA GLY A 174 15.70 -20.92 16.60
C GLY A 174 16.39 -19.91 17.52
N GLY A 175 17.11 -18.93 16.93
CA GLY A 175 17.97 -18.01 17.69
C GLY A 175 17.25 -17.27 18.82
N ALA A 176 16.05 -16.76 18.56
CA ALA A 176 15.18 -16.17 19.58
C ALA A 176 14.24 -17.21 20.20
N ILE A 177 13.35 -17.82 19.39
CA ILE A 177 12.30 -18.72 19.88
C ILE A 177 12.46 -20.11 19.26
N TYR A 178 12.38 -21.12 20.12
CA TYR A 178 12.18 -22.51 19.71
C TYR A 178 10.86 -23.03 20.28
N ALA A 179 9.96 -23.48 19.40
CA ALA A 179 8.64 -24.00 19.76
C ALA A 179 8.43 -25.44 19.26
N THR A 180 7.96 -26.32 20.15
CA THR A 180 7.57 -27.70 19.81
C THR A 180 6.18 -28.02 20.33
N ASP A 181 5.30 -28.56 19.48
CA ASP A 181 3.92 -28.94 19.82
C ASP A 181 3.16 -27.87 20.63
N SER A 182 3.34 -26.59 20.27
CA SER A 182 2.91 -25.44 21.08
C SER A 182 2.05 -24.44 20.29
N THR A 183 1.37 -23.55 21.00
CA THR A 183 0.68 -22.39 20.41
C THR A 183 1.40 -21.11 20.82
N VAL A 184 1.81 -20.31 19.86
CA VAL A 184 2.51 -19.04 20.11
C VAL A 184 1.74 -17.91 19.45
N MET A 185 1.43 -16.87 20.21
CA MET A 185 0.76 -15.66 19.73
C MET A 185 1.70 -14.47 19.94
N LEU A 186 2.06 -13.79 18.84
CA LEU A 186 2.95 -12.65 18.81
C LEU A 186 2.19 -11.45 18.25
N THR A 187 2.19 -10.34 18.98
CA THR A 187 1.55 -9.10 18.54
C THR A 187 2.49 -7.93 18.76
N ASP A 188 2.73 -7.10 17.75
CA ASP A 188 3.60 -5.92 17.84
C ASP A 188 5.00 -6.25 18.41
N CYS A 189 5.57 -7.40 18.06
CA CYS A 189 6.87 -7.85 18.56
C CYS A 189 7.97 -7.62 17.53
N GLU A 190 9.17 -7.27 18.00
CA GLU A 190 10.37 -7.05 17.18
C GLU A 190 11.38 -8.18 17.41
N PHE A 191 11.89 -8.76 16.33
CA PHE A 191 12.93 -9.78 16.31
C PHE A 191 14.10 -9.26 15.48
N THR A 192 15.15 -8.76 16.14
CA THR A 192 16.30 -8.14 15.46
C THR A 192 17.63 -8.79 15.79
N GLU A 193 18.49 -8.96 14.79
CA GLU A 193 19.86 -9.46 14.97
C GLU A 193 19.94 -10.83 15.68
N ASN A 194 18.90 -11.66 15.60
CA ASN A 194 18.93 -13.00 16.15
C ASN A 194 19.58 -13.96 15.17
N GLY A 195 20.23 -15.00 15.67
CA GLY A 195 20.93 -15.91 14.76
C GLY A 195 21.34 -17.24 15.33
N GLU A 196 22.09 -17.99 14.54
CA GLU A 196 22.69 -19.23 14.98
C GLU A 196 23.98 -19.00 15.79
N THR A 197 24.22 -19.80 16.83
CA THR A 197 25.44 -19.70 17.67
C THR A 197 26.75 -19.75 16.89
N ALA A 198 26.78 -20.39 15.71
CA ALA A 198 27.96 -20.49 14.85
C ALA A 198 28.39 -19.13 14.24
N PHE A 199 27.47 -18.18 14.12
CA PHE A 199 27.70 -16.86 13.54
C PHE A 199 27.67 -15.73 14.59
N ALA A 200 27.42 -16.08 15.86
CA ALA A 200 27.32 -15.13 16.95
C ALA A 200 28.64 -14.35 17.19
N MET A 201 28.57 -13.02 17.13
CA MET A 201 29.67 -12.13 17.54
C MET A 201 29.68 -11.98 19.07
N VAL A 202 30.14 -13.01 19.77
CA VAL A 202 30.13 -13.06 21.24
C VAL A 202 31.36 -12.42 21.91
N PRO A 203 31.24 -11.93 23.17
CA PRO A 203 32.37 -11.40 23.94
C PRO A 203 33.51 -12.41 24.15
N ALA A 204 34.73 -11.90 24.34
CA ALA A 204 35.91 -12.72 24.57
C ALA A 204 35.78 -13.61 25.83
N GLY A 205 35.64 -14.92 25.64
CA GLY A 205 35.47 -15.89 26.72
C GLY A 205 34.27 -16.81 26.55
N VAL A 206 33.31 -16.43 25.70
CA VAL A 206 32.21 -17.28 25.24
C VAL A 206 32.67 -18.04 24.00
N THR A 207 32.53 -19.37 24.00
CA THR A 207 32.87 -20.20 22.82
C THR A 207 31.61 -20.46 21.99
N PRO A 208 31.59 -20.06 20.71
CA PRO A 208 30.55 -20.47 19.77
C PRO A 208 30.35 -21.98 19.80
N GLN A 209 29.10 -22.43 19.95
CA GLN A 209 28.77 -23.84 19.78
C GLN A 209 28.70 -24.14 18.28
N GLY A 210 29.30 -25.25 17.85
CA GLY A 210 29.29 -25.64 16.43
C GLY A 210 27.93 -26.13 15.98
N VAL A 211 27.63 -26.01 14.68
CA VAL A 211 26.41 -26.53 14.05
C VAL A 211 26.38 -28.05 14.21
N THR A 212 25.49 -28.58 15.05
CA THR A 212 25.28 -30.04 15.15
C THR A 212 23.91 -30.49 14.65
N GLY A 213 22.98 -29.57 14.39
CA GLY A 213 21.62 -29.84 13.94
C GLY A 213 21.35 -29.46 12.49
N SER A 214 20.40 -30.17 11.87
CA SER A 214 19.88 -29.91 10.50
C SER A 214 18.86 -28.76 10.43
N TYR A 215 18.65 -28.04 11.53
CA TYR A 215 17.46 -27.20 11.76
C TYR A 215 17.82 -25.76 12.23
N SER A 216 18.70 -25.07 11.51
CA SER A 216 19.18 -23.72 11.89
C SER A 216 18.32 -22.61 11.29
N CYS A 217 17.70 -21.78 12.15
CA CYS A 217 16.93 -20.59 11.80
C CYS A 217 17.29 -19.40 12.70
N GLY A 218 17.25 -18.17 12.15
CA GLY A 218 17.79 -17.01 12.84
C GLY A 218 16.91 -16.50 13.97
N ALA A 219 15.61 -16.31 13.75
CA ALA A 219 14.70 -15.86 14.80
C ALA A 219 13.90 -17.02 15.42
N ILE A 220 13.08 -17.70 14.63
CA ILE A 220 12.08 -18.66 15.13
C ILE A 220 12.27 -20.02 14.49
N MET A 221 12.19 -21.07 15.30
CA MET A 221 11.95 -22.44 14.84
C MET A 221 10.63 -22.97 15.42
N ALA A 222 9.72 -23.39 14.55
CA ALA A 222 8.42 -23.98 14.87
C ALA A 222 8.35 -25.44 14.43
N LEU A 223 8.14 -26.37 15.37
CA LEU A 223 7.96 -27.80 15.09
C LEU A 223 6.61 -28.26 15.62
N GLY A 224 5.74 -28.81 14.76
CA GLY A 224 4.43 -29.29 15.19
C GLY A 224 3.55 -28.21 15.86
N SER A 225 3.80 -26.93 15.58
CA SER A 225 3.29 -25.80 16.37
C SER A 225 2.37 -24.89 15.56
N THR A 226 1.59 -24.06 16.25
CA THR A 226 0.76 -23.01 15.62
C THR A 226 1.28 -21.64 16.05
N PHE A 227 1.56 -20.78 15.08
CA PHE A 227 1.95 -19.40 15.30
C PHE A 227 0.90 -18.45 14.73
N GLU A 228 0.45 -17.51 15.54
CA GLU A 228 -0.28 -16.32 15.14
C GLU A 228 0.66 -15.12 15.31
N ILE A 229 1.00 -14.45 14.21
CA ILE A 229 2.01 -13.38 14.14
C ILE A 229 1.34 -12.16 13.53
N ASP A 230 1.17 -11.10 14.32
CA ASP A 230 0.41 -9.91 13.94
C ASP A 230 1.21 -8.63 14.27
N GLY A 231 1.36 -7.70 13.33
CA GLY A 231 2.07 -6.43 13.58
C GLY A 231 3.57 -6.59 13.90
N CYS A 232 4.17 -7.75 13.61
CA CYS A 232 5.52 -8.08 14.06
C CYS A 232 6.59 -7.66 13.05
N THR A 233 7.82 -7.46 13.53
CA THR A 233 8.97 -7.07 12.70
C THR A 233 10.10 -8.08 12.86
N PHE A 234 10.67 -8.56 11.76
CA PHE A 234 11.81 -9.47 11.70
C PHE A 234 12.93 -8.83 10.87
N GLY A 235 13.92 -8.25 11.52
CA GLY A 235 15.03 -7.52 10.88
C GLY A 235 16.40 -8.16 11.13
N ASP A 236 17.27 -8.19 10.14
CA ASP A 236 18.69 -8.58 10.32
C ASP A 236 18.90 -9.96 10.96
N ASN A 237 17.94 -10.88 10.85
CA ASN A 237 18.10 -12.22 11.41
C ASN A 237 18.87 -13.11 10.43
N SER A 238 19.72 -13.98 10.97
CA SER A 238 20.61 -14.78 10.11
C SER A 238 20.75 -16.24 10.54
N ALA A 239 20.83 -17.12 9.54
CA ALA A 239 21.03 -18.54 9.75
C ALA A 239 22.02 -19.14 8.76
N GLY A 240 22.49 -20.34 9.08
CA GLY A 240 23.41 -21.08 8.22
C GLY A 240 22.73 -22.02 7.22
N VAL A 241 21.49 -22.46 7.48
CA VAL A 241 20.90 -23.62 6.79
C VAL A 241 19.46 -23.42 6.31
N LEU A 242 18.50 -23.09 7.19
CA LEU A 242 17.06 -23.24 6.85
C LEU A 242 16.26 -21.95 6.67
N ALA A 243 16.45 -20.92 7.49
CA ALA A 243 15.73 -19.65 7.31
C ALA A 243 16.42 -18.51 8.04
N GLY A 244 16.60 -17.35 7.42
CA GLY A 244 17.11 -16.17 8.10
C GLY A 244 16.21 -15.73 9.25
N ALA A 245 14.88 -15.73 9.08
CA ALA A 245 13.94 -15.40 10.17
C ALA A 245 13.23 -16.64 10.75
N ILE A 246 12.26 -17.23 10.04
CA ILE A 246 11.35 -18.25 10.57
C ILE A 246 11.49 -19.57 9.80
N GLY A 247 11.81 -20.66 10.52
CA GLY A 247 11.64 -22.02 10.02
C GLY A 247 10.46 -22.71 10.66
N ALA A 248 9.68 -23.44 9.87
CA ALA A 248 8.54 -24.22 10.32
C ALA A 248 8.54 -25.63 9.71
N GLU A 249 8.30 -26.64 10.54
CA GLU A 249 8.07 -28.02 10.12
C GLU A 249 6.77 -28.54 10.74
N ALA A 250 5.91 -29.16 9.92
CA ALA A 250 4.63 -29.73 10.36
C ALA A 250 3.78 -28.75 11.19
N SER A 251 3.83 -27.47 10.85
CA SER A 251 3.30 -26.36 11.65
C SER A 251 2.28 -25.54 10.86
N GLU A 252 1.56 -24.65 11.56
CA GLU A 252 0.67 -23.65 10.98
C GLU A 252 1.23 -22.27 11.30
N LEU A 253 1.51 -21.46 10.27
CA LEU A 253 1.99 -20.09 10.39
C LEU A 253 0.95 -19.12 9.82
N ASN A 254 0.36 -18.29 10.66
CA ASN A 254 -0.54 -17.21 10.27
C ASN A 254 0.16 -15.88 10.54
N ILE A 255 0.47 -15.14 9.48
CA ILE A 255 1.25 -13.89 9.50
C ILE A 255 0.37 -12.78 8.93
N SER A 256 0.14 -11.72 9.71
CA SER A 256 -0.60 -10.52 9.31
C SER A 256 0.15 -9.24 9.69
N ASP A 257 -0.01 -8.18 8.89
CA ASP A 257 0.47 -6.83 9.19
C ASP A 257 1.95 -6.77 9.60
N SER A 258 2.79 -7.69 9.09
CA SER A 258 4.14 -7.93 9.59
C SER A 258 5.20 -7.60 8.56
N SER A 259 6.42 -7.35 9.03
CA SER A 259 7.57 -6.98 8.19
C SER A 259 8.76 -7.91 8.35
N PHE A 260 9.42 -8.23 7.24
CA PHE A 260 10.62 -9.06 7.16
C PHE A 260 11.66 -8.35 6.30
N TYR A 261 12.77 -7.93 6.91
CA TYR A 261 13.81 -7.22 6.19
C TYR A 261 15.23 -7.62 6.53
N GLU A 262 16.10 -7.56 5.52
CA GLU A 262 17.53 -7.87 5.64
C GLU A 262 17.81 -9.24 6.30
N ASN A 263 16.84 -10.17 6.24
CA ASN A 263 17.04 -11.51 6.76
C ASN A 263 17.84 -12.33 5.75
N ALA A 264 18.88 -13.01 6.23
CA ALA A 264 19.90 -13.56 5.35
C ALA A 264 20.36 -14.97 5.75
N LEU A 265 20.67 -15.78 4.75
CA LEU A 265 21.49 -16.98 4.95
C LEU A 265 22.97 -16.63 4.74
N ALA A 266 23.83 -16.98 5.71
CA ALA A 266 25.25 -16.64 5.67
C ALA A 266 25.99 -17.32 4.49
N GLU A 267 26.72 -16.54 3.68
CA GLU A 267 27.48 -16.92 2.46
C GLU A 267 28.55 -18.02 2.60
N THR A 268 28.73 -18.62 3.79
CA THR A 268 29.98 -19.28 4.15
C THR A 268 30.19 -20.71 3.59
N MET A 269 29.28 -21.23 2.77
CA MET A 269 29.50 -22.50 2.06
C MET A 269 29.47 -22.34 0.53
N ASN A 270 30.66 -22.22 -0.04
CA ASN A 270 30.92 -22.29 -1.48
C ASN A 270 30.26 -23.55 -2.12
N PRO A 271 29.25 -23.41 -2.99
CA PRO A 271 28.45 -24.53 -3.50
C PRO A 271 29.06 -25.21 -4.73
N GLN A 272 30.34 -25.00 -5.05
CA GLN A 272 31.00 -25.50 -6.28
C GLN A 272 30.98 -27.02 -6.53
N SER A 273 30.30 -27.83 -5.70
CA SER A 273 30.21 -29.28 -5.88
C SER A 273 28.82 -29.91 -5.78
N ALA A 274 27.72 -29.15 -5.70
CA ALA A 274 26.39 -29.75 -5.51
C ALA A 274 25.36 -29.22 -6.51
N PHE A 275 24.85 -30.15 -7.33
CA PHE A 275 23.71 -30.04 -8.24
C PHE A 275 24.00 -29.54 -9.68
N ASP A 276 23.95 -30.50 -10.60
CA ASP A 276 23.71 -30.31 -12.02
C ASP A 276 22.23 -30.68 -12.26
N PHE A 277 21.36 -29.68 -12.39
CA PHE A 277 19.91 -29.86 -12.62
C PHE A 277 19.55 -30.29 -14.05
N SER A 278 20.53 -30.57 -14.92
CA SER A 278 20.26 -30.92 -16.34
C SER A 278 19.81 -32.36 -16.60
N GLY A 279 19.41 -33.12 -15.57
CA GLY A 279 19.11 -34.56 -15.69
C GLY A 279 17.75 -34.98 -15.09
N PRO A 280 16.94 -35.79 -15.79
CA PRO A 280 15.69 -36.30 -15.25
C PRO A 280 15.99 -37.42 -14.24
N GLY A 281 15.73 -37.12 -12.96
CA GLY A 281 15.75 -38.06 -11.84
C GLY A 281 17.07 -38.11 -11.07
N LEU A 282 17.13 -37.44 -9.92
CA LEU A 282 18.16 -37.63 -8.91
C LEU A 282 17.58 -37.46 -7.50
N ALA A 283 17.64 -38.54 -6.71
CA ALA A 283 17.39 -38.53 -5.27
C ALA A 283 18.53 -37.79 -4.53
N PRO A 284 18.23 -36.94 -3.53
CA PRO A 284 19.27 -36.28 -2.75
C PRO A 284 20.08 -37.31 -1.95
N THR A 285 21.40 -37.29 -2.11
CA THR A 285 22.29 -38.00 -1.21
C THR A 285 22.28 -37.32 0.15
N GLU A 286 22.01 -38.07 1.23
CA GLU A 286 21.79 -37.68 2.64
C GLU A 286 22.88 -36.82 3.36
N ALA A 287 23.61 -35.92 2.69
CA ALA A 287 24.74 -35.25 3.33
C ALA A 287 24.73 -33.72 3.30
N PHE A 288 23.87 -33.05 2.53
CA PHE A 288 23.83 -31.59 2.49
C PHE A 288 22.43 -31.14 2.06
N LEU A 289 21.62 -30.64 2.99
CA LEU A 289 20.46 -29.83 2.65
C LEU A 289 21.00 -28.54 2.02
N PRO A 290 20.55 -28.13 0.81
CA PRO A 290 20.86 -26.81 0.27
C PRO A 290 20.47 -25.72 1.28
N ASN A 291 21.15 -24.56 1.22
CA ASN A 291 20.74 -23.39 2.00
C ASN A 291 19.41 -22.87 1.42
N PHE A 292 18.32 -22.93 2.20
CA PHE A 292 16.96 -22.56 1.77
C PHE A 292 16.43 -21.39 2.60
N GLY A 293 15.55 -20.56 2.05
CA GLY A 293 14.72 -19.60 2.80
C GLY A 293 15.47 -18.37 3.34
N GLY A 294 15.20 -17.16 2.83
CA GLY A 294 15.84 -15.95 3.35
C GLY A 294 15.07 -15.41 4.55
N ALA A 295 13.77 -15.13 4.42
CA ALA A 295 12.93 -14.80 5.58
C ALA A 295 12.23 -16.05 6.16
N VAL A 296 11.38 -16.73 5.39
CA VAL A 296 10.53 -17.82 5.91
C VAL A 296 10.71 -19.12 5.12
N LEU A 297 10.93 -20.23 5.83
CA LEU A 297 10.87 -21.59 5.27
C LEU A 297 9.81 -22.41 6.00
N ALA A 298 8.91 -23.04 5.24
CA ALA A 298 7.86 -23.90 5.73
C ALA A 298 7.91 -25.29 5.08
N ILE A 299 7.99 -26.34 5.89
CA ILE A 299 8.06 -27.74 5.46
C ILE A 299 6.83 -28.47 5.97
N ALA A 300 6.08 -29.14 5.10
CA ALA A 300 4.87 -29.90 5.45
C ALA A 300 3.89 -29.07 6.31
N SER A 301 3.78 -27.78 6.03
CA SER A 301 3.14 -26.77 6.89
C SER A 301 2.05 -25.99 6.14
N GLY A 302 1.12 -25.39 6.88
CA GLY A 302 0.21 -24.38 6.36
C GLY A 302 0.78 -22.98 6.62
N VAL A 303 0.78 -22.12 5.61
CA VAL A 303 1.24 -20.74 5.71
C VAL A 303 0.20 -19.79 5.12
N SER A 304 -0.19 -18.80 5.92
CA SER A 304 -1.00 -17.66 5.49
C SER A 304 -0.23 -16.38 5.77
N VAL A 305 -0.08 -15.54 4.75
CA VAL A 305 0.54 -14.22 4.84
C VAL A 305 -0.45 -13.19 4.30
N THR A 306 -0.77 -12.19 5.10
CA THR A 306 -1.73 -11.14 4.73
C THR A 306 -1.16 -9.77 5.08
N ASP A 307 -1.32 -8.79 4.19
CA ASP A 307 -0.96 -7.39 4.42
C ASP A 307 0.47 -7.20 5.00
N SER A 308 1.41 -8.02 4.54
CA SER A 308 2.77 -8.09 5.09
C SER A 308 3.82 -7.70 4.05
N ALA A 309 4.99 -7.24 4.51
CA ALA A 309 6.05 -6.76 3.65
C ALA A 309 7.35 -7.56 3.84
N PHE A 310 7.98 -7.92 2.73
CA PHE A 310 9.27 -8.58 2.65
C PHE A 310 10.17 -7.70 1.79
N TRP A 311 11.31 -7.25 2.31
CA TRP A 311 12.25 -6.50 1.48
C TRP A 311 13.71 -6.75 1.83
N GLU A 312 14.56 -6.68 0.82
CA GLU A 312 16.02 -6.85 0.95
C GLU A 312 16.44 -8.14 1.66
N ASN A 313 15.60 -9.18 1.67
CA ASN A 313 15.94 -10.49 2.18
C ASN A 313 16.82 -11.23 1.18
N SER A 314 17.67 -12.14 1.68
CA SER A 314 18.61 -12.85 0.82
C SER A 314 18.75 -14.33 1.15
N ALA A 315 18.70 -15.16 0.10
CA ALA A 315 18.91 -16.60 0.19
C ALA A 315 19.50 -17.16 -1.10
N PHE A 316 19.88 -18.43 -1.08
CA PHE A 316 20.26 -19.14 -2.29
C PHE A 316 19.05 -19.58 -3.12
N ILE A 317 17.94 -19.94 -2.46
CA ILE A 317 16.62 -20.31 -3.01
C ILE A 317 15.56 -19.79 -2.05
N GLY A 318 14.51 -19.13 -2.55
CA GLY A 318 13.40 -18.64 -1.72
C GLY A 318 13.83 -17.51 -0.77
N SER A 319 14.25 -16.37 -1.31
CA SER A 319 14.73 -15.20 -0.54
C SER A 319 13.68 -14.70 0.48
N SER A 320 12.40 -14.67 0.14
CA SER A 320 11.34 -14.18 1.03
C SER A 320 10.59 -15.33 1.68
N LEU A 321 9.91 -16.17 0.90
CA LEU A 321 9.05 -17.23 1.40
C LEU A 321 9.24 -18.52 0.60
N MET A 322 9.53 -19.62 1.30
CA MET A 322 9.71 -20.94 0.72
C MET A 322 8.83 -21.98 1.38
N GLY A 323 8.11 -22.75 0.57
CA GLY A 323 7.26 -23.86 0.96
C GLY A 323 7.72 -25.17 0.33
N LEU A 324 7.97 -26.19 1.16
CA LEU A 324 8.25 -27.56 0.75
C LEU A 324 7.14 -28.47 1.28
N ASP A 325 6.38 -29.09 0.38
CA ASP A 325 5.19 -29.86 0.73
C ASP A 325 4.19 -29.04 1.59
N ALA A 326 4.16 -27.72 1.37
CA ALA A 326 3.41 -26.74 2.16
C ALA A 326 2.29 -26.07 1.34
N SER A 327 1.16 -25.77 1.99
CA SER A 327 0.11 -24.94 1.40
C SER A 327 0.35 -23.49 1.78
N MET A 328 0.41 -22.60 0.78
CA MET A 328 0.73 -21.19 1.01
C MET A 328 -0.35 -20.28 0.41
N THR A 329 -0.80 -19.32 1.21
CA THR A 329 -1.69 -18.22 0.80
C THR A 329 -1.00 -16.90 1.10
N VAL A 330 -0.90 -16.02 0.10
CA VAL A 330 -0.30 -14.69 0.22
C VAL A 330 -1.31 -13.67 -0.30
N GLU A 331 -1.72 -12.73 0.54
CA GLU A 331 -2.77 -11.74 0.23
C GLU A 331 -2.28 -10.33 0.58
N GLY A 332 -2.52 -9.34 -0.28
CA GLY A 332 -2.26 -7.92 0.04
C GLY A 332 -0.81 -7.59 0.38
N SER A 333 0.15 -8.43 0.00
CA SER A 333 1.52 -8.39 0.52
C SER A 333 2.51 -7.79 -0.48
N TRP A 334 3.63 -7.26 0.03
CA TRP A 334 4.64 -6.55 -0.74
C TRP A 334 6.00 -7.27 -0.67
N PHE A 335 6.66 -7.43 -1.80
CA PHE A 335 7.97 -8.08 -1.94
C PHE A 335 8.90 -7.18 -2.76
N GLU A 336 9.95 -6.64 -2.14
CA GLU A 336 10.81 -5.62 -2.79
C GLU A 336 12.31 -5.82 -2.57
N GLY A 337 13.07 -5.80 -3.66
CA GLY A 337 14.54 -5.87 -3.58
C GLY A 337 15.09 -7.15 -2.95
N ASP A 338 14.25 -8.18 -2.80
CA ASP A 338 14.68 -9.48 -2.31
C ASP A 338 15.63 -10.12 -3.34
N THR A 339 16.68 -10.78 -2.85
CA THR A 339 17.80 -11.24 -3.68
C THR A 339 18.06 -12.73 -3.54
N THR A 340 18.02 -13.44 -4.66
CA THR A 340 18.42 -14.85 -4.74
C THR A 340 19.87 -14.98 -5.22
N MET A 341 20.79 -15.36 -4.31
CA MET A 341 22.25 -15.33 -4.46
C MET A 341 22.84 -16.42 -5.39
N ALA A 342 22.81 -16.16 -6.69
CA ALA A 342 23.80 -16.54 -7.73
C ALA A 342 23.89 -17.98 -8.32
N GLY A 343 23.87 -18.02 -9.67
CA GLY A 343 25.08 -18.34 -10.45
C GLY A 343 25.18 -19.68 -11.21
N VAL A 344 24.26 -20.63 -11.04
CA VAL A 344 24.28 -21.94 -11.73
C VAL A 344 22.85 -22.36 -12.10
N VAL A 345 22.48 -22.20 -13.39
CA VAL A 345 21.42 -22.86 -14.21
C VAL A 345 20.00 -23.13 -13.62
N ALA A 346 19.70 -22.89 -12.35
CA ALA A 346 18.33 -22.98 -11.79
C ALA A 346 18.24 -22.12 -10.52
N SER A 347 17.97 -20.82 -10.64
CA SER A 347 17.58 -19.98 -9.51
C SER A 347 16.05 -20.04 -9.40
N ILE A 348 15.56 -20.32 -8.20
CA ILE A 348 14.14 -20.58 -7.95
C ILE A 348 13.67 -19.61 -6.85
N GLY A 349 12.84 -18.64 -7.22
CA GLY A 349 11.83 -18.01 -6.36
C GLY A 349 12.29 -16.99 -5.31
N ASP A 350 11.62 -15.84 -5.23
CA ASP A 350 11.46 -15.11 -3.96
C ASP A 350 10.34 -15.76 -3.13
N LEU A 351 9.25 -16.12 -3.81
CA LEU A 351 8.20 -17.05 -3.36
C LEU A 351 8.33 -18.39 -4.10
N PHE A 352 8.62 -19.48 -3.37
CA PHE A 352 8.76 -20.83 -3.95
C PHE A 352 7.87 -21.86 -3.29
N SER A 353 7.11 -22.65 -4.07
CA SER A 353 6.35 -23.80 -3.58
C SER A 353 6.68 -25.07 -4.36
N SER A 354 6.99 -26.18 -3.67
CA SER A 354 7.15 -27.49 -4.32
C SER A 354 6.54 -28.66 -3.58
N ALA A 355 6.18 -29.71 -4.32
CA ALA A 355 5.80 -31.01 -3.77
C ALA A 355 6.94 -32.03 -4.01
N SER A 356 7.59 -32.52 -2.95
CA SER A 356 8.69 -33.46 -3.07
C SER A 356 8.20 -34.90 -2.86
N THR A 357 8.49 -35.81 -3.80
CA THR A 357 8.29 -37.26 -3.57
C THR A 357 9.55 -37.97 -3.06
N ASP A 358 10.72 -37.33 -3.17
CA ASP A 358 12.02 -37.97 -2.93
C ASP A 358 13.00 -37.16 -2.05
N ALA A 359 12.64 -35.96 -1.53
CA ALA A 359 13.60 -35.11 -0.83
C ALA A 359 13.80 -35.43 0.67
N LEU A 360 12.84 -36.09 1.30
CA LEU A 360 12.85 -36.38 2.74
C LEU A 360 13.11 -37.87 2.97
N GLY A 361 14.39 -38.25 3.06
CA GLY A 361 14.77 -39.56 3.56
C GLY A 361 14.11 -39.86 4.92
N GLU A 362 13.29 -40.91 4.97
CA GLU A 362 12.75 -41.60 6.15
C GLU A 362 12.34 -40.76 7.39
N LEU A 363 11.67 -39.61 7.23
CA LEU A 363 10.89 -39.00 8.33
C LEU A 363 9.40 -39.38 8.19
N ALA A 364 8.81 -39.83 9.30
CA ALA A 364 7.71 -40.78 9.34
C ALA A 364 6.32 -40.22 8.90
N PRO A 365 5.39 -41.09 8.45
CA PRO A 365 4.10 -40.71 7.91
C PRO A 365 3.05 -40.60 9.03
N THR A 366 2.72 -39.39 9.50
CA THR A 366 1.56 -39.21 10.40
C THR A 366 0.73 -37.94 10.21
N VAL A 367 1.11 -37.01 9.33
CA VAL A 367 0.25 -35.86 9.00
C VAL A 367 -0.58 -36.21 7.77
N GLU A 368 -1.92 -36.03 7.84
CA GLU A 368 -2.75 -36.04 6.63
C GLU A 368 -2.16 -34.98 5.70
N MET A 369 -1.53 -35.39 4.58
CA MET A 369 -0.96 -34.43 3.63
C MET A 369 -2.09 -33.48 3.22
N LEU A 370 -1.98 -32.22 3.64
CA LEU A 370 -2.77 -31.13 3.12
C LEU A 370 -2.56 -31.12 1.59
N ALA A 371 -3.59 -30.74 0.83
CA ALA A 371 -3.41 -30.55 -0.59
C ALA A 371 -2.47 -29.35 -0.80
N THR A 372 -1.21 -29.60 -1.17
CA THR A 372 -0.21 -28.57 -1.48
C THR A 372 -0.75 -27.66 -2.57
N SER A 373 -0.73 -26.34 -2.34
CA SER A 373 -1.17 -25.33 -3.30
C SER A 373 -0.50 -23.99 -3.01
N LEU A 374 -0.42 -23.14 -4.03
CA LEU A 374 -0.02 -21.74 -3.89
C LEU A 374 -1.17 -20.84 -4.33
N THR A 375 -1.59 -19.91 -3.46
CA THR A 375 -2.48 -18.80 -3.82
C THR A 375 -1.79 -17.49 -3.52
N VAL A 376 -1.74 -16.60 -4.50
CA VAL A 376 -1.24 -15.22 -4.37
C VAL A 376 -2.32 -14.28 -4.88
N GLU A 377 -2.78 -13.35 -4.04
CA GLU A 377 -3.83 -12.41 -4.39
C GLU A 377 -3.49 -10.98 -3.95
N GLY A 378 -3.76 -9.99 -4.79
CA GLY A 378 -3.63 -8.57 -4.39
C GLY A 378 -2.22 -8.15 -3.97
N SER A 379 -1.19 -8.87 -4.40
CA SER A 379 0.19 -8.71 -3.90
C SER A 379 1.09 -8.10 -4.95
N THR A 380 2.13 -7.38 -4.51
CA THR A 380 3.09 -6.71 -5.39
C THR A 380 4.49 -7.26 -5.22
N PHE A 381 5.18 -7.45 -6.34
CA PHE A 381 6.57 -7.89 -6.43
C PHE A 381 7.33 -6.87 -7.26
N ASP A 382 8.15 -6.04 -6.63
CA ASP A 382 8.86 -4.95 -7.30
C ASP A 382 10.38 -5.03 -7.11
N GLY A 383 11.14 -4.89 -8.20
CA GLY A 383 12.60 -4.69 -8.10
C GLY A 383 13.41 -5.88 -7.58
N ASN A 384 12.84 -7.10 -7.53
CA ASN A 384 13.53 -8.27 -6.98
C ASN A 384 14.57 -8.85 -7.94
N GLU A 385 15.62 -9.47 -7.40
CA GLU A 385 16.67 -10.18 -8.15
C GLU A 385 16.48 -11.70 -8.08
N GLY A 386 15.88 -12.27 -9.12
CA GLY A 386 15.45 -13.67 -9.13
C GLY A 386 14.17 -13.86 -9.95
N ALA A 387 13.55 -15.02 -9.80
CA ALA A 387 12.16 -15.18 -10.23
C ALA A 387 11.26 -14.86 -9.03
N PRO A 388 10.48 -13.77 -9.01
CA PRO A 388 9.59 -13.46 -7.89
C PRO A 388 8.70 -14.61 -7.45
N ILE A 389 8.12 -15.35 -8.40
CA ILE A 389 7.29 -16.51 -8.09
C ILE A 389 7.75 -17.71 -8.90
N ALA A 390 8.03 -18.81 -8.19
CA ALA A 390 8.34 -20.09 -8.79
C ALA A 390 7.52 -21.21 -8.14
N VAL A 391 7.05 -22.15 -8.96
CA VAL A 391 6.20 -23.27 -8.51
C VAL A 391 6.61 -24.55 -9.22
N GLU A 392 6.74 -25.63 -8.46
CA GLU A 392 7.07 -26.96 -8.98
C GLU A 392 6.11 -28.04 -8.45
N ALA A 393 5.50 -28.81 -9.36
CA ALA A 393 4.58 -29.91 -9.05
C ALA A 393 3.39 -29.54 -8.14
N VAL A 394 2.99 -28.26 -8.11
CA VAL A 394 1.95 -27.72 -7.22
C VAL A 394 0.98 -26.85 -8.02
N PRO A 395 -0.34 -26.96 -7.82
CA PRO A 395 -1.29 -26.04 -8.43
C PRO A 395 -1.12 -24.62 -7.87
N ALA A 396 -1.16 -23.61 -8.75
CA ALA A 396 -0.99 -22.20 -8.40
C ALA A 396 -2.13 -21.33 -8.93
N ARG A 397 -2.58 -20.36 -8.12
CA ARG A 397 -3.44 -19.25 -8.56
C ARG A 397 -2.77 -17.94 -8.19
N ILE A 398 -2.54 -17.09 -9.17
CA ILE A 398 -2.00 -15.74 -9.00
C ILE A 398 -3.04 -14.78 -9.55
N SER A 399 -3.57 -13.91 -8.70
CA SER A 399 -4.66 -13.01 -9.09
C SER A 399 -4.49 -11.59 -8.55
N ASN A 400 -4.91 -10.58 -9.31
CA ASN A 400 -4.87 -9.18 -8.85
C ASN A 400 -3.47 -8.70 -8.44
N CYS A 401 -2.40 -9.24 -9.04
CA CYS A 401 -1.03 -8.96 -8.62
C CYS A 401 -0.35 -7.95 -9.54
N LEU A 402 0.61 -7.21 -9.01
CA LEU A 402 1.51 -6.34 -9.76
C LEU A 402 2.94 -6.91 -9.68
N ILE A 403 3.57 -7.18 -10.81
CA ILE A 403 4.90 -7.81 -10.88
C ILE A 403 5.77 -6.95 -11.78
N THR A 404 6.59 -6.10 -11.19
CA THR A 404 7.26 -5.00 -11.90
C THR A 404 8.73 -4.88 -11.59
N ASN A 405 9.52 -4.36 -12.53
CA ASN A 405 10.95 -4.06 -12.32
C ASN A 405 11.83 -5.22 -11.85
N ASN A 406 11.35 -6.47 -11.92
CA ASN A 406 12.10 -7.63 -11.42
C ASN A 406 13.14 -8.08 -12.45
N GLN A 407 14.27 -8.57 -11.96
CA GLN A 407 15.37 -9.06 -12.78
C GLN A 407 15.42 -10.59 -12.75
N GLY A 408 14.93 -11.22 -13.82
CA GLY A 408 15.00 -12.67 -14.00
C GLY A 408 16.45 -13.17 -14.05
N SER A 409 16.72 -14.28 -13.35
CA SER A 409 18.08 -14.75 -13.07
C SER A 409 19.00 -14.92 -14.31
N GLY A 410 20.26 -14.49 -14.19
CA GLY A 410 21.27 -14.55 -15.25
C GLY A 410 22.15 -15.81 -15.22
N GLY A 411 21.88 -16.79 -16.10
CA GLY A 411 22.79 -17.93 -16.36
C GLY A 411 22.45 -18.70 -17.65
N GLU A 412 23.44 -19.12 -18.47
CA GLU A 412 23.23 -19.68 -19.83
C GLU A 412 22.16 -20.81 -19.95
N GLY A 413 20.91 -20.47 -20.31
CA GLY A 413 19.80 -21.40 -20.64
C GLY A 413 18.47 -20.69 -20.96
N PRO A 414 17.43 -21.39 -21.48
CA PRO A 414 16.10 -20.83 -21.81
C PRO A 414 15.15 -20.70 -20.60
N ASP A 415 15.49 -21.26 -19.44
CA ASP A 415 14.63 -21.38 -18.24
C ASP A 415 14.67 -20.12 -17.36
N ARG A 416 14.54 -18.93 -17.97
CA ARG A 416 14.71 -17.65 -17.26
C ARG A 416 13.45 -16.80 -17.39
N GLY A 417 12.78 -16.57 -16.26
CA GLY A 417 11.58 -15.75 -16.18
C GLY A 417 11.37 -15.15 -14.80
N VAL A 418 10.37 -14.28 -14.70
CA VAL A 418 9.88 -13.75 -13.42
C VAL A 418 8.79 -14.63 -12.81
N LEU A 419 8.07 -15.38 -13.67
CA LEU A 419 7.14 -16.44 -13.27
C LEU A 419 7.60 -17.78 -13.83
N LEU A 420 7.81 -18.77 -12.95
CA LEU A 420 8.24 -20.12 -13.33
C LEU A 420 7.25 -21.19 -12.85
N PHE A 421 6.75 -22.03 -13.76
CA PHE A 421 5.81 -23.11 -13.46
C PHE A 421 6.29 -24.45 -14.03
N PHE A 422 6.80 -25.33 -13.17
CA PHE A 422 7.29 -26.65 -13.53
C PHE A 422 6.28 -27.72 -13.11
N ASP A 423 5.81 -28.56 -14.04
CA ASP A 423 4.81 -29.62 -13.76
C ASP A 423 3.60 -29.12 -12.93
N SER A 424 3.19 -27.86 -13.15
CA SER A 424 2.22 -27.15 -12.32
C SER A 424 1.04 -26.66 -13.15
N ASP A 425 -0.17 -26.82 -12.63
CA ASP A 425 -1.35 -26.16 -13.20
C ASP A 425 -1.45 -24.77 -12.58
N ALA A 426 -1.32 -23.71 -13.39
CA ALA A 426 -1.26 -22.33 -12.93
C ALA A 426 -2.34 -21.47 -13.61
N ASP A 427 -3.08 -20.69 -12.81
CA ASP A 427 -4.03 -19.67 -13.29
C ASP A 427 -3.49 -18.27 -12.95
N LEU A 428 -3.33 -17.43 -13.97
CA LEU A 428 -2.96 -16.00 -13.87
C LEU A 428 -4.16 -15.14 -14.24
N ILE A 429 -4.65 -14.32 -13.31
CA ILE A 429 -5.94 -13.63 -13.43
C ILE A 429 -5.78 -12.16 -13.06
N ASN A 430 -6.24 -11.21 -13.87
CA ASN A 430 -6.21 -9.78 -13.50
C ASN A 430 -4.85 -9.34 -12.95
N THR A 431 -3.76 -9.80 -13.57
CA THR A 431 -2.39 -9.58 -13.09
C THR A 431 -1.62 -8.77 -14.12
N THR A 432 -0.82 -7.82 -13.66
CA THR A 432 0.02 -6.98 -14.52
C THR A 432 1.48 -7.35 -14.32
N LEU A 433 2.15 -7.77 -15.41
CA LEU A 433 3.61 -7.87 -15.52
C LEU A 433 4.08 -6.73 -16.41
N ALA A 434 4.98 -5.89 -15.90
CA ALA A 434 5.54 -4.79 -16.68
C ALA A 434 6.98 -4.46 -16.25
N ASP A 435 7.80 -3.98 -17.19
CA ASP A 435 9.18 -3.53 -16.95
C ASP A 435 10.11 -4.56 -16.30
N ASN A 436 9.80 -5.86 -16.43
CA ASN A 436 10.68 -6.89 -15.93
C ASN A 436 11.83 -7.16 -16.92
N THR A 437 13.03 -7.35 -16.38
CA THR A 437 14.21 -7.64 -17.18
C THR A 437 14.55 -9.11 -17.12
N THR A 438 14.29 -9.85 -18.19
CA THR A 438 14.70 -11.25 -18.32
C THR A 438 15.58 -11.47 -19.55
N SER A 439 16.35 -12.55 -19.54
CA SER A 439 17.14 -12.98 -20.71
C SER A 439 16.50 -14.16 -21.46
N GLY A 440 15.30 -14.56 -21.03
CA GLY A 440 14.49 -15.65 -21.56
C GLY A 440 13.05 -15.17 -21.77
N TYR A 441 12.10 -15.79 -21.07
CA TYR A 441 10.68 -15.49 -21.17
C TYR A 441 10.14 -15.05 -19.82
N SER A 442 9.33 -14.00 -19.78
CA SER A 442 8.83 -13.46 -18.51
C SER A 442 7.94 -14.45 -17.77
N ILE A 443 7.13 -15.21 -18.52
CA ILE A 443 6.43 -16.39 -18.02
C ILE A 443 6.99 -17.66 -18.68
N TYR A 444 7.47 -18.58 -17.84
CA TYR A 444 7.94 -19.90 -18.25
C TYR A 444 7.07 -21.00 -17.64
N SER A 445 6.56 -21.92 -18.47
CA SER A 445 5.78 -23.06 -18.00
C SER A 445 6.14 -24.31 -18.80
N GLU A 446 6.43 -25.41 -18.10
CA GLU A 446 6.77 -26.68 -18.73
C GLU A 446 6.29 -27.91 -17.96
N ALA A 447 6.08 -29.00 -18.69
CA ALA A 447 5.82 -30.32 -18.12
C ALA A 447 7.09 -31.19 -18.22
N LEU A 448 7.76 -31.39 -17.09
CA LEU A 448 8.96 -32.23 -16.94
C LEU A 448 8.62 -33.72 -16.78
N GLY A 449 7.34 -34.04 -16.52
CA GLY A 449 6.85 -35.41 -16.46
C GLY A 449 7.13 -36.11 -15.14
N VAL A 450 7.19 -35.34 -14.03
CA VAL A 450 7.28 -35.89 -12.67
C VAL A 450 6.07 -36.78 -12.37
N GLN A 451 6.33 -37.97 -11.83
CA GLN A 451 5.28 -38.96 -11.60
C GLN A 451 4.33 -38.52 -10.47
N GLY A 452 3.08 -38.21 -10.83
CA GLY A 452 2.05 -37.81 -9.87
C GLY A 452 1.86 -36.29 -9.75
N ALA A 453 2.70 -35.50 -10.42
CA ALA A 453 2.53 -34.06 -10.55
C ALA A 453 1.43 -33.69 -11.56
N PRO A 454 0.88 -32.46 -11.50
CA PRO A 454 0.03 -31.88 -12.53
C PRO A 454 0.64 -31.96 -13.94
N ALA A 455 -0.19 -31.82 -14.97
CA ALA A 455 0.26 -32.00 -16.36
C ALA A 455 1.00 -30.77 -16.93
N GLY A 456 1.14 -29.68 -16.15
CA GLY A 456 1.84 -28.46 -16.56
C GLY A 456 0.99 -27.55 -17.43
N GLY A 457 -0.23 -27.17 -16.99
CA GLY A 457 -1.12 -26.27 -17.73
C GLY A 457 -1.09 -24.82 -17.21
N LEU A 458 -0.88 -23.85 -18.09
CA LEU A 458 -0.97 -22.42 -17.75
C LEU A 458 -2.26 -21.82 -18.35
N ARG A 459 -2.98 -21.03 -17.56
CA ARG A 459 -4.10 -20.21 -18.03
C ARG A 459 -3.83 -18.75 -17.69
N VAL A 460 -4.04 -17.85 -18.64
CA VAL A 460 -3.87 -16.41 -18.46
C VAL A 460 -5.14 -15.72 -18.93
N THR A 461 -5.82 -15.01 -18.02
CA THR A 461 -7.09 -14.33 -18.31
C THR A 461 -7.12 -12.94 -17.70
N ASN A 462 -7.72 -11.97 -18.38
CA ASN A 462 -7.83 -10.57 -17.94
C ASN A 462 -6.48 -9.97 -17.52
N SER A 463 -5.34 -10.38 -18.09
CA SER A 463 -4.01 -10.01 -17.59
C SER A 463 -3.24 -9.17 -18.60
N ILE A 464 -2.31 -8.35 -18.11
CA ILE A 464 -1.41 -7.54 -18.93
C ILE A 464 0.02 -8.07 -18.76
N VAL A 465 0.70 -8.32 -19.87
CA VAL A 465 2.14 -8.64 -19.92
C VAL A 465 2.78 -7.69 -20.93
N TRP A 466 3.42 -6.64 -20.41
CA TRP A 466 3.86 -5.49 -21.19
C TRP A 466 5.34 -5.16 -21.00
N ASP A 467 5.97 -4.61 -22.05
CA ASP A 467 7.40 -4.26 -22.13
C ASP A 467 8.37 -5.38 -21.71
N GLU A 468 7.99 -6.61 -22.03
CA GLU A 468 8.80 -7.80 -21.77
C GLU A 468 9.66 -8.16 -23.00
N LEU A 469 10.93 -8.53 -22.81
CA LEU A 469 11.83 -8.92 -23.91
C LEU A 469 11.27 -10.11 -24.73
N ALA A 470 10.60 -11.05 -24.05
CA ALA A 470 9.73 -12.06 -24.64
C ALA A 470 8.66 -12.47 -23.61
N ALA A 471 7.37 -12.22 -23.90
CA ALA A 471 6.30 -12.44 -22.94
C ALA A 471 6.22 -13.88 -22.40
N MET A 472 6.31 -14.90 -23.27
CA MET A 472 6.06 -16.30 -22.89
C MET A 472 6.90 -17.33 -23.67
N GLY A 473 7.37 -18.37 -22.97
CA GLY A 473 8.22 -19.47 -23.47
C GLY A 473 7.55 -20.81 -23.66
N PRO A 474 8.14 -21.77 -24.42
CA PRO A 474 7.45 -22.80 -25.22
C PRO A 474 6.17 -23.34 -24.60
N VAL A 475 5.08 -22.64 -24.92
CA VAL A 475 3.75 -22.85 -24.39
C VAL A 475 3.00 -23.88 -25.25
N SER A 476 3.37 -25.15 -25.17
CA SER A 476 2.55 -26.21 -25.79
C SER A 476 1.28 -26.44 -24.97
N GLY A 477 0.27 -25.59 -25.14
CA GLY A 477 -1.08 -25.80 -24.59
C GLY A 477 -1.52 -24.89 -23.44
N ALA A 478 -0.92 -23.71 -23.24
CA ALA A 478 -1.59 -22.71 -22.40
C ALA A 478 -2.84 -22.16 -23.07
N ASP A 479 -3.76 -21.74 -22.22
CA ASP A 479 -5.00 -21.10 -22.58
C ASP A 479 -4.90 -19.61 -22.20
N VAL A 480 -4.71 -18.74 -23.18
CA VAL A 480 -4.65 -17.29 -22.95
C VAL A 480 -5.85 -16.65 -23.61
N SER A 481 -6.58 -15.83 -22.86
CA SER A 481 -7.79 -15.15 -23.35
C SER A 481 -7.99 -13.81 -22.66
N TYR A 482 -8.66 -12.85 -23.32
CA TYR A 482 -8.99 -11.54 -22.76
C TYR A 482 -7.80 -10.87 -22.08
N SER A 483 -6.64 -10.87 -22.73
CA SER A 483 -5.36 -10.45 -22.13
C SER A 483 -4.55 -9.63 -23.12
N ASP A 484 -3.74 -8.72 -22.61
CA ASP A 484 -2.84 -7.90 -23.43
C ASP A 484 -1.42 -8.43 -23.32
N LEU A 485 -0.90 -8.93 -24.44
CA LEU A 485 0.42 -9.57 -24.51
C LEU A 485 1.28 -8.86 -25.54
N TYR A 486 2.26 -8.09 -25.06
CA TYR A 486 3.32 -7.56 -25.92
C TYR A 486 4.54 -8.46 -25.91
N SER A 487 4.94 -8.92 -27.10
CA SER A 487 6.18 -9.67 -27.29
C SER A 487 6.93 -9.13 -28.49
N ALA A 488 8.24 -8.94 -28.34
CA ALA A 488 9.12 -8.63 -29.46
C ALA A 488 9.20 -9.77 -30.50
N ASP A 489 8.70 -10.98 -30.17
CA ASP A 489 8.55 -12.08 -31.12
C ASP A 489 7.18 -12.03 -31.85
N PRO A 490 7.16 -11.76 -33.17
CA PRO A 490 5.94 -11.62 -33.95
C PRO A 490 5.13 -12.92 -34.16
N ILE A 491 5.56 -14.07 -33.62
CA ILE A 491 4.90 -15.37 -33.81
C ILE A 491 3.77 -15.64 -32.80
N ILE A 492 3.57 -14.79 -31.79
CA ILE A 492 2.69 -15.09 -30.67
C ILE A 492 1.21 -14.74 -30.98
N ALA A 493 0.90 -13.61 -31.61
CA ALA A 493 -0.49 -13.10 -31.73
C ALA A 493 -1.50 -13.96 -32.54
N GLU A 494 -1.08 -14.87 -33.42
CA GLU A 494 -2.01 -15.73 -34.19
C GLU A 494 -2.33 -17.09 -33.53
N ALA A 495 -1.75 -17.39 -32.36
CA ALA A 495 -1.77 -18.73 -31.75
C ALA A 495 -2.55 -18.85 -30.43
N TYR A 496 -2.97 -17.74 -29.81
CA TYR A 496 -3.66 -17.73 -28.52
C TYR A 496 -5.18 -17.60 -28.66
N GLY A 497 -5.90 -17.66 -27.54
CA GLY A 497 -7.36 -17.78 -27.46
C GLY A 497 -8.12 -16.52 -27.85
N GLU A 498 -9.33 -16.37 -27.30
CA GLU A 498 -10.25 -15.28 -27.61
C GLU A 498 -9.76 -13.94 -27.04
N ASP A 499 -9.93 -12.85 -27.81
CA ASP A 499 -9.68 -11.46 -27.41
C ASP A 499 -8.31 -11.20 -26.73
N VAL A 500 -7.26 -11.73 -27.33
CA VAL A 500 -5.87 -11.40 -26.98
C VAL A 500 -5.41 -10.21 -27.83
N ILE A 501 -5.04 -9.12 -27.17
CA ILE A 501 -4.55 -7.89 -27.80
C ILE A 501 -3.03 -7.72 -27.61
N SER A 502 -2.47 -6.76 -28.33
CA SER A 502 -1.04 -6.38 -28.26
C SER A 502 -0.95 -4.89 -28.58
N GLU A 503 -1.52 -4.08 -27.69
CA GLU A 503 -1.65 -2.63 -27.83
C GLU A 503 -1.11 -1.94 -26.58
N ASP A 504 -0.61 -0.71 -26.68
CA ASP A 504 -0.08 0.01 -25.52
C ASP A 504 -1.14 0.12 -24.40
N PRO A 505 -0.92 -0.45 -23.20
CA PRO A 505 -1.87 -0.42 -22.09
C PRO A 505 -2.15 0.99 -21.58
N MET A 506 -1.33 1.97 -21.98
CA MET A 506 -1.44 3.36 -21.54
C MET A 506 -1.42 3.49 -20.01
N PHE A 507 -0.38 2.93 -19.37
CA PHE A 507 -0.12 3.17 -17.95
C PHE A 507 0.11 4.66 -17.68
N ARG A 508 -0.37 5.17 -16.53
CA ARG A 508 -0.35 6.61 -16.22
C ARG A 508 1.07 7.16 -16.01
N ASP A 509 1.89 6.50 -15.22
CA ASP A 509 3.27 6.92 -14.93
C ASP A 509 4.14 5.73 -14.50
N PRO A 510 4.43 4.77 -15.41
CA PRO A 510 5.18 3.56 -15.09
C PRO A 510 6.62 3.87 -14.63
N GLU A 511 7.22 4.99 -15.09
CA GLU A 511 8.55 5.42 -14.61
C GLU A 511 8.59 5.72 -13.10
N SER A 512 7.43 6.00 -12.50
CA SER A 512 7.25 6.23 -11.07
C SER A 512 6.64 5.05 -10.31
N GLY A 513 6.37 3.93 -10.99
CA GLY A 513 5.68 2.75 -10.44
C GLY A 513 4.15 2.80 -10.51
N ASP A 514 3.55 3.80 -11.19
CA ASP A 514 2.09 3.88 -11.39
C ASP A 514 1.67 3.15 -12.68
N TYR A 515 1.31 1.88 -12.51
CA TYR A 515 0.80 1.00 -13.57
C TYR A 515 -0.74 1.02 -13.67
N SER A 516 -1.41 2.00 -13.07
CA SER A 516 -2.84 2.20 -13.28
C SER A 516 -3.14 2.64 -14.72
N LEU A 517 -4.31 2.27 -15.23
CA LEU A 517 -4.71 2.57 -16.60
C LEU A 517 -5.06 4.07 -16.76
N ALA A 518 -4.64 4.67 -17.89
CA ALA A 518 -5.08 6.00 -18.30
C ALA A 518 -6.37 5.94 -19.12
N ALA A 519 -7.11 7.04 -19.15
CA ALA A 519 -8.34 7.15 -19.93
C ALA A 519 -8.07 6.85 -21.42
N GLY A 520 -8.87 5.95 -22.00
CA GLY A 520 -8.75 5.52 -23.39
C GLY A 520 -7.74 4.39 -23.63
N SER A 521 -7.21 3.78 -22.56
CA SER A 521 -6.45 2.53 -22.64
C SER A 521 -7.26 1.44 -23.37
N PRO A 522 -6.60 0.63 -24.22
CA PRO A 522 -7.24 -0.53 -24.88
C PRO A 522 -7.58 -1.66 -23.90
N CYS A 523 -7.07 -1.62 -22.67
CA CYS A 523 -7.32 -2.62 -21.63
C CYS A 523 -8.59 -2.34 -20.81
N ILE A 524 -9.23 -1.18 -21.00
CA ILE A 524 -10.45 -0.77 -20.29
C ILE A 524 -11.67 -1.44 -20.92
N ASP A 525 -12.55 -2.03 -20.10
CA ASP A 525 -13.81 -2.67 -20.52
C ASP A 525 -13.62 -3.72 -21.64
N THR A 526 -12.53 -4.49 -21.60
CA THR A 526 -12.21 -5.51 -22.61
C THR A 526 -11.94 -6.90 -22.05
N GLY A 527 -11.98 -7.06 -20.73
CA GLY A 527 -11.91 -8.31 -20.00
C GLY A 527 -13.27 -9.02 -19.91
N VAL A 528 -13.29 -10.16 -19.21
CA VAL A 528 -14.49 -11.01 -19.09
C VAL A 528 -14.76 -11.47 -17.65
N ASP A 529 -16.04 -11.67 -17.30
CA ASP A 529 -16.42 -12.48 -16.15
C ASP A 529 -16.39 -13.97 -16.49
N PHE A 530 -15.47 -14.70 -15.86
CA PHE A 530 -15.37 -16.15 -15.95
C PHE A 530 -15.52 -16.83 -14.57
N GLY A 531 -16.00 -16.10 -13.56
CA GLY A 531 -16.31 -16.60 -12.23
C GLY A 531 -15.11 -16.85 -11.32
N LEU A 532 -13.90 -16.44 -11.72
CA LEU A 532 -12.67 -16.52 -10.92
C LEU A 532 -11.96 -15.17 -10.76
N ALA A 533 -12.47 -14.10 -11.38
CA ALA A 533 -11.96 -12.75 -11.23
C ALA A 533 -12.20 -12.23 -9.80
N PRO A 534 -11.25 -11.48 -9.21
CA PRO A 534 -11.43 -10.80 -7.92
C PRO A 534 -12.60 -9.80 -7.94
N ASP A 535 -13.21 -9.57 -6.76
CA ASP A 535 -14.32 -8.61 -6.59
C ASP A 535 -13.85 -7.13 -6.61
N ALA A 536 -12.55 -6.88 -6.45
CA ALA A 536 -11.93 -5.56 -6.47
C ALA A 536 -10.52 -5.62 -7.10
N ASP A 537 -10.01 -4.49 -7.57
CA ASP A 537 -8.64 -4.33 -8.07
C ASP A 537 -7.60 -4.24 -6.93
N ILE A 538 -6.33 -4.07 -7.28
CA ILE A 538 -5.24 -4.08 -6.30
C ILE A 538 -5.30 -2.90 -5.30
N ASP A 539 -5.99 -1.80 -5.66
CA ASP A 539 -6.23 -0.63 -4.79
C ASP A 539 -7.57 -0.74 -4.02
N GLY A 540 -8.31 -1.83 -4.19
CA GLY A 540 -9.63 -2.04 -3.59
C GLY A 540 -10.79 -1.37 -4.34
N THR A 541 -10.57 -0.92 -5.58
CA THR A 541 -11.61 -0.42 -6.49
C THR A 541 -12.52 -1.59 -6.89
N PRO A 542 -13.86 -1.53 -6.68
CA PRO A 542 -14.76 -2.62 -7.05
C PRO A 542 -14.71 -2.95 -8.55
N ARG A 543 -14.86 -4.23 -8.91
CA ARG A 543 -14.97 -4.69 -10.30
C ARG A 543 -16.36 -5.28 -10.60
N PRO A 544 -16.90 -5.16 -11.82
CA PRO A 544 -16.44 -4.31 -12.92
C PRO A 544 -16.94 -2.86 -12.79
N LEU A 545 -16.28 -1.91 -13.46
CA LEU A 545 -16.72 -0.51 -13.65
C LEU A 545 -16.83 -0.17 -15.14
N ASP A 546 -17.79 0.69 -15.49
CA ASP A 546 -17.97 1.24 -16.85
C ASP A 546 -16.95 2.38 -17.09
N GLY A 547 -15.70 1.99 -17.32
CA GLY A 547 -14.54 2.87 -17.44
C GLY A 547 -14.53 3.68 -18.75
N ASP A 548 -15.10 3.15 -19.83
CA ASP A 548 -15.24 3.79 -21.14
C ASP A 548 -16.53 4.62 -21.29
N ALA A 549 -17.42 4.57 -20.29
CA ALA A 549 -18.72 5.22 -20.25
C ALA A 549 -19.66 4.83 -21.41
N SER A 550 -19.54 3.60 -21.93
CA SER A 550 -20.43 3.01 -22.94
C SER A 550 -21.81 2.66 -22.38
N GLY A 551 -21.97 2.63 -21.06
CA GLY A 551 -23.20 2.26 -20.36
C GLY A 551 -23.27 0.79 -19.97
N THR A 552 -22.18 0.04 -20.14
CA THR A 552 -22.01 -1.36 -19.72
C THR A 552 -20.70 -1.47 -18.97
N ALA A 553 -20.74 -1.95 -17.73
CA ALA A 553 -19.52 -2.23 -16.98
C ALA A 553 -18.98 -3.61 -17.39
N GLU A 554 -17.75 -3.65 -17.89
CA GLU A 554 -16.99 -4.86 -18.19
C GLU A 554 -15.70 -4.86 -17.34
N TRP A 555 -14.98 -5.98 -17.31
CA TRP A 555 -13.77 -6.08 -16.49
C TRP A 555 -12.61 -5.46 -17.24
N ASP A 556 -11.70 -4.80 -16.54
CA ASP A 556 -10.45 -4.38 -17.14
C ASP A 556 -9.42 -5.53 -17.18
N MET A 557 -8.51 -5.46 -18.15
CA MET A 557 -7.30 -6.29 -18.12
C MET A 557 -6.29 -5.71 -17.13
N GLY A 558 -5.57 -6.58 -16.43
CA GLY A 558 -4.51 -6.21 -15.48
C GLY A 558 -4.99 -6.05 -14.03
N ALA A 559 -4.04 -5.61 -13.20
CA ALA A 559 -4.18 -5.47 -11.73
C ALA A 559 -5.09 -4.32 -11.29
N TYR A 560 -5.31 -3.33 -12.16
CA TYR A 560 -6.12 -2.15 -11.86
C TYR A 560 -7.47 -2.21 -12.56
N GLU A 561 -8.46 -1.53 -11.97
CA GLU A 561 -9.76 -1.24 -12.57
C GLU A 561 -9.89 0.28 -12.76
N PHE A 562 -10.09 0.71 -13.99
CA PHE A 562 -10.23 2.10 -14.35
C PHE A 562 -11.61 2.63 -13.97
N GLY A 563 -11.68 3.28 -12.81
CA GLY A 563 -12.91 3.94 -12.34
C GLY A 563 -13.27 5.27 -13.00
N GLY A 564 -12.62 5.69 -14.10
CA GLY A 564 -12.77 7.03 -14.69
C GLY A 564 -12.05 8.15 -13.93
N VAL A 565 -12.32 9.43 -14.26
CA VAL A 565 -12.11 10.53 -13.28
C VAL A 565 -13.11 10.25 -12.15
N THR A 566 -12.61 9.86 -10.99
CA THR A 566 -13.47 9.33 -9.93
C THR A 566 -14.26 10.44 -9.23
N ASP A 567 -15.43 10.06 -8.71
CA ASP A 567 -16.19 10.84 -7.73
C ASP A 567 -15.34 11.02 -6.45
N GLY A 568 -14.47 12.03 -6.41
CA GLY A 568 -13.41 12.12 -5.41
C GLY A 568 -13.41 13.41 -4.58
N ARG A 569 -12.55 13.45 -3.56
CA ARG A 569 -12.19 14.70 -2.88
C ARG A 569 -10.69 14.90 -3.03
N LEU A 570 -10.30 16.03 -3.62
CA LEU A 570 -8.90 16.45 -3.68
C LEU A 570 -8.60 17.45 -2.56
N ALA A 571 -7.77 17.03 -1.61
CA ALA A 571 -7.45 17.81 -0.44
C ALA A 571 -6.09 17.45 0.16
N GLY A 572 -5.38 18.45 0.68
CA GLY A 572 -4.22 18.26 1.57
C GLY A 572 -4.51 18.74 2.99
N ALA A 573 -3.52 18.61 3.89
CA ALA A 573 -3.65 19.09 5.27
C ALA A 573 -3.75 20.63 5.33
N ASN A 574 -3.28 21.31 4.28
CA ASN A 574 -3.43 22.74 4.09
C ASN A 574 -3.59 23.12 2.61
N ARG A 575 -3.84 24.41 2.35
CA ARG A 575 -4.10 24.93 0.99
C ARG A 575 -2.96 24.70 -0.01
N TYR A 576 -1.71 24.59 0.46
CA TYR A 576 -0.57 24.38 -0.41
C TYR A 576 -0.53 22.93 -0.88
N GLU A 577 -0.77 21.99 0.03
CA GLU A 577 -0.90 20.57 -0.31
C GLU A 577 -2.18 20.27 -1.09
N THR A 578 -3.30 20.95 -0.85
CA THR A 578 -4.48 20.85 -1.72
C THR A 578 -4.14 21.28 -3.15
N ALA A 579 -3.38 22.36 -3.34
CA ALA A 579 -2.95 22.80 -4.66
C ALA A 579 -2.04 21.75 -5.35
N VAL A 580 -1.19 21.08 -4.59
CA VAL A 580 -0.34 19.98 -5.08
C VAL A 580 -1.20 18.77 -5.46
N ALA A 581 -2.16 18.35 -4.63
CA ALA A 581 -3.05 17.23 -4.94
C ALA A 581 -3.86 17.49 -6.22
N ILE A 582 -4.34 18.72 -6.43
CA ILE A 582 -5.00 19.12 -7.69
C ILE A 582 -4.05 19.07 -8.87
N SER A 583 -2.79 19.49 -8.68
CA SER A 583 -1.78 19.43 -9.72
C SER A 583 -1.47 17.98 -10.14
N GLN A 584 -1.31 17.08 -9.17
CA GLN A 584 -1.02 15.67 -9.40
C GLN A 584 -2.17 14.96 -10.13
N ASP A 585 -3.43 15.26 -9.80
CA ASP A 585 -4.60 14.63 -10.42
C ASP A 585 -4.79 15.04 -11.89
N HIS A 586 -4.47 16.30 -12.25
CA HIS A 586 -4.79 16.85 -13.56
C HIS A 586 -3.59 17.11 -14.49
N PHE A 587 -2.36 17.14 -13.96
CA PHE A 587 -1.16 17.49 -14.72
C PHE A 587 -0.05 16.46 -14.50
N ALA A 588 0.14 15.55 -15.46
CA ALA A 588 1.26 14.60 -15.42
C ALA A 588 2.62 15.34 -15.46
N SER A 589 2.75 16.32 -16.37
CA SER A 589 3.90 17.23 -16.46
C SER A 589 3.46 18.63 -16.89
N ALA A 590 4.30 19.64 -16.64
CA ALA A 590 4.05 21.01 -17.09
C ALA A 590 5.36 21.77 -17.30
N LYS A 591 5.56 22.35 -18.49
CA LYS A 591 6.74 23.18 -18.77
C LYS A 591 6.76 24.45 -17.93
N THR A 592 5.60 25.04 -17.72
CA THR A 592 5.40 26.28 -16.95
C THR A 592 4.53 25.99 -15.73
N ALA A 593 4.80 26.66 -14.60
CA ALA A 593 3.87 26.71 -13.47
C ALA A 593 3.59 28.16 -13.06
N ILE A 594 2.35 28.45 -12.70
CA ILE A 594 1.96 29.77 -12.21
C ILE A 594 1.97 29.75 -10.68
N LEU A 595 2.72 30.67 -10.06
CA LEU A 595 2.85 30.75 -8.62
C LEU A 595 2.11 31.96 -8.06
N ALA A 596 1.11 31.70 -7.23
CA ALA A 596 0.31 32.73 -6.56
C ALA A 596 0.44 32.65 -5.02
N THR A 597 0.12 33.75 -4.32
CA THR A 597 0.19 33.76 -2.86
C THR A 597 -1.03 33.09 -2.26
N GLY A 598 -0.81 32.09 -1.40
CA GLY A 598 -1.89 31.43 -0.68
C GLY A 598 -2.58 32.32 0.34
N ARG A 599 -2.10 33.54 0.62
CA ARG A 599 -2.61 34.40 1.72
C ARG A 599 -3.54 35.53 1.28
N VAL A 600 -3.40 36.02 0.04
CA VAL A 600 -4.20 37.13 -0.50
C VAL A 600 -4.65 36.76 -1.91
N PHE A 601 -5.95 36.84 -2.19
CA PHE A 601 -6.52 36.35 -3.44
C PHE A 601 -6.21 37.22 -4.66
N ALA A 602 -5.92 38.51 -4.44
CA ALA A 602 -6.10 39.56 -5.45
C ALA A 602 -5.35 39.32 -6.77
N ASP A 603 -4.08 38.91 -6.69
CA ASP A 603 -3.23 38.74 -7.86
C ASP A 603 -3.40 37.35 -8.52
N GLY A 604 -3.95 36.37 -7.78
CA GLY A 604 -4.25 35.04 -8.29
C GLY A 604 -5.55 34.96 -9.09
N LEU A 605 -6.54 35.82 -8.83
CA LEU A 605 -7.85 35.74 -9.50
C LEU A 605 -7.80 35.88 -11.01
N SER A 606 -6.81 36.60 -11.54
CA SER A 606 -6.63 36.79 -12.98
C SER A 606 -5.71 35.75 -13.61
N ALA A 607 -5.12 34.86 -12.83
CA ALA A 607 -4.08 33.94 -13.29
C ALA A 607 -4.62 32.73 -14.06
N ALA A 608 -5.92 32.39 -13.94
CA ALA A 608 -6.48 31.21 -14.60
C ALA A 608 -6.34 31.24 -16.12
N GLY A 609 -6.57 32.40 -16.76
CA GLY A 609 -6.37 32.56 -18.20
C GLY A 609 -4.91 32.48 -18.63
N LEU A 610 -3.99 32.94 -17.79
CA LEU A 610 -2.54 32.84 -18.03
C LEU A 610 -2.05 31.41 -17.87
N ALA A 611 -2.54 30.71 -16.84
CA ALA A 611 -2.31 29.29 -16.65
C ALA A 611 -2.76 28.49 -17.89
N GLY A 612 -3.93 28.80 -18.44
CA GLY A 612 -4.41 28.19 -19.68
C GLY A 612 -3.65 28.57 -20.94
N ALA A 613 -3.02 29.76 -20.99
CA ALA A 613 -2.17 30.15 -22.13
C ALA A 613 -0.85 29.35 -22.15
N TYR A 614 -0.43 28.85 -20.99
CA TYR A 614 0.81 28.10 -20.79
C TYR A 614 0.59 26.59 -20.58
N ASP A 615 -0.66 26.09 -20.63
CA ASP A 615 -1.04 24.73 -20.25
C ASP A 615 -0.49 24.33 -18.86
N ALA A 616 -0.62 25.26 -17.90
CA ALA A 616 0.07 25.22 -16.61
C ALA A 616 -0.89 25.07 -15.41
N PRO A 617 -0.45 24.44 -14.31
CA PRO A 617 -1.15 24.49 -13.04
C PRO A 617 -0.94 25.83 -12.32
N ILE A 618 -1.85 26.17 -11.40
CA ILE A 618 -1.63 27.23 -10.40
C ILE A 618 -1.25 26.59 -9.06
N LEU A 619 -0.03 26.84 -8.61
CA LEU A 619 0.48 26.44 -7.30
C LEU A 619 0.50 27.62 -6.33
N LEU A 620 0.49 27.32 -5.03
CA LEU A 620 0.43 28.33 -3.97
C LEU A 620 1.72 28.40 -3.16
N THR A 621 2.14 29.60 -2.81
CA THR A 621 3.30 29.82 -1.92
C THR A 621 2.94 30.68 -0.70
N GLN A 622 3.79 30.64 0.32
CA GLN A 622 3.74 31.66 1.37
C GLN A 622 4.48 32.91 0.88
N PRO A 623 4.10 34.13 1.34
CA PRO A 623 4.75 35.36 0.85
C PRO A 623 6.27 35.43 0.99
N LYS A 624 6.86 34.65 1.90
CA LYS A 624 8.29 34.69 2.22
C LYS A 624 9.00 33.34 2.16
N MET A 625 8.28 32.26 1.88
CA MET A 625 8.80 30.90 1.95
C MET A 625 8.05 30.02 0.96
N LEU A 626 8.80 29.30 0.12
CA LEU A 626 8.26 28.23 -0.72
C LEU A 626 8.02 26.99 0.15
N PRO A 627 6.79 26.47 0.26
CA PRO A 627 6.54 25.21 0.97
C PRO A 627 7.28 24.04 0.32
N GLY A 628 7.73 23.08 1.12
CA GLY A 628 8.45 21.89 0.63
C GLY A 628 7.64 21.07 -0.38
N ALA A 629 6.35 20.83 -0.10
CA ALA A 629 5.46 20.11 -1.01
C ALA A 629 5.34 20.78 -2.39
N VAL A 630 5.32 22.11 -2.42
CA VAL A 630 5.22 22.88 -3.68
C VAL A 630 6.54 22.87 -4.43
N ALA A 631 7.67 22.88 -3.71
CA ALA A 631 8.99 22.69 -4.32
C ALA A 631 9.12 21.30 -4.95
N ALA A 632 8.69 20.25 -4.26
CA ALA A 632 8.66 18.89 -4.79
C ALA A 632 7.76 18.78 -6.03
N GLU A 633 6.59 19.41 -6.01
CA GLU A 633 5.68 19.39 -7.15
C GLU A 633 6.24 20.11 -8.39
N LEU A 634 6.94 21.24 -8.21
CA LEU A 634 7.63 21.91 -9.32
C LEU A 634 8.69 21.00 -9.97
N VAL A 635 9.36 20.16 -9.17
CA VAL A 635 10.33 19.19 -9.66
C VAL A 635 9.64 18.03 -10.37
N ARG A 636 8.59 17.45 -9.77
CA ARG A 636 7.80 16.35 -10.37
C ARG A 636 7.26 16.72 -11.75
N LEU A 637 6.69 17.92 -11.87
CA LEU A 637 6.14 18.43 -13.14
C LEU A 637 7.21 18.68 -14.22
N GLY A 638 8.50 18.69 -13.89
CA GLY A 638 9.57 19.04 -14.84
C GLY A 638 9.55 20.52 -15.26
N VAL A 639 9.12 21.42 -14.37
CA VAL A 639 8.94 22.84 -14.69
C VAL A 639 10.29 23.48 -15.04
N SER A 640 10.31 24.22 -16.15
CA SER A 640 11.46 25.02 -16.59
C SER A 640 11.18 26.53 -16.58
N HIS A 641 9.93 26.93 -16.42
CA HIS A 641 9.50 28.32 -16.34
C HIS A 641 8.48 28.51 -15.22
N VAL A 642 8.71 29.47 -14.31
CA VAL A 642 7.74 29.82 -13.26
C VAL A 642 7.36 31.28 -13.37
N VAL A 643 6.06 31.54 -13.50
CA VAL A 643 5.51 32.90 -13.51
C VAL A 643 4.92 33.22 -12.14
N ILE A 644 5.51 34.17 -11.44
CA ILE A 644 5.04 34.67 -10.15
C ILE A 644 4.01 35.78 -10.39
N CYS A 645 2.76 35.53 -10.00
CA CYS A 645 1.69 36.52 -10.07
C CYS A 645 1.64 37.34 -8.77
N GLY A 646 1.99 38.62 -8.87
CA GLY A 646 2.01 39.59 -7.78
C GLY A 646 3.36 40.27 -7.59
N ASP A 647 3.32 41.43 -6.94
CA ASP A 647 4.51 42.19 -6.60
C ASP A 647 5.38 41.50 -5.52
N GLU A 648 6.52 42.11 -5.18
CA GLU A 648 7.41 41.60 -4.14
C GLU A 648 6.79 41.62 -2.72
N GLN A 649 5.71 42.40 -2.49
CA GLN A 649 5.00 42.40 -1.22
C GLN A 649 4.09 41.18 -1.09
N ALA A 650 3.48 40.76 -2.20
CA ALA A 650 2.66 39.56 -2.29
C ALA A 650 3.51 38.27 -2.20
N ILE A 651 4.61 38.21 -2.96
CA ILE A 651 5.56 37.09 -3.02
C ILE A 651 6.98 37.66 -3.10
N SER A 652 7.72 37.59 -2.00
CA SER A 652 9.06 38.18 -1.93
C SER A 652 10.11 37.43 -2.75
N ASP A 653 11.22 38.11 -3.03
CA ASP A 653 12.36 37.56 -3.77
C ASP A 653 13.00 36.32 -3.14
N SER A 654 12.80 36.05 -1.84
CA SER A 654 13.27 34.80 -1.26
C SER A 654 12.59 33.58 -1.86
N VAL A 655 11.31 33.71 -2.24
CA VAL A 655 10.56 32.64 -2.92
C VAL A 655 11.07 32.47 -4.35
N ALA A 656 11.24 33.57 -5.10
CA ALA A 656 11.80 33.52 -6.45
C ALA A 656 13.19 32.85 -6.49
N LYS A 657 14.04 33.18 -5.52
CA LYS A 657 15.36 32.54 -5.36
C LYS A 657 15.27 31.07 -4.96
N ALA A 658 14.30 30.70 -4.14
CA ALA A 658 14.09 29.30 -3.76
C ALA A 658 13.66 28.46 -4.96
N VAL A 659 12.74 28.97 -5.79
CA VAL A 659 12.32 28.33 -7.05
C VAL A 659 13.51 28.16 -7.99
N ALA A 660 14.25 29.23 -8.27
CA ALA A 660 15.43 29.18 -9.14
C ALA A 660 16.56 28.28 -8.61
N ALA A 661 16.53 27.88 -7.34
CA ALA A 661 17.52 26.98 -6.75
C ALA A 661 17.15 25.49 -6.90
N LEU A 662 15.94 25.17 -7.37
CA LEU A 662 15.49 23.79 -7.60
C LEU A 662 16.07 23.19 -8.90
N GLY A 663 16.57 24.02 -9.81
CA GLY A 663 17.13 23.61 -11.10
C GLY A 663 17.31 24.80 -12.04
N ASP A 664 17.48 24.52 -13.35
CA ASP A 664 17.53 25.55 -14.40
C ASP A 664 16.12 26.08 -14.71
N ILE A 665 15.50 26.74 -13.74
CA ILE A 665 14.14 27.31 -13.84
C ILE A 665 14.23 28.81 -14.09
N GLU A 666 13.66 29.28 -15.21
CA GLU A 666 13.45 30.70 -15.48
C GLU A 666 12.29 31.23 -14.61
N VAL A 667 12.52 32.31 -13.87
CA VAL A 667 11.51 32.90 -12.98
C VAL A 667 11.13 34.29 -13.49
N GLU A 668 9.88 34.40 -13.96
CA GLU A 668 9.26 35.67 -14.37
C GLU A 668 8.33 36.19 -13.26
N ARG A 669 8.17 37.50 -13.17
CA ARG A 669 7.22 38.13 -12.24
C ARG A 669 6.32 39.11 -12.96
N ILE A 670 5.02 38.97 -12.75
CA ILE A 670 3.98 39.87 -13.26
C ILE A 670 3.22 40.45 -12.07
N GLY A 671 3.44 41.73 -11.78
CA GLY A 671 2.80 42.43 -10.65
C GLY A 671 2.76 43.94 -10.84
N GLY A 672 1.56 44.52 -10.75
CA GLY A 672 1.33 45.95 -10.81
C GLY A 672 1.32 46.63 -9.43
N SER A 673 1.08 47.94 -9.40
CA SER A 673 0.94 48.73 -8.17
C SER A 673 -0.33 48.41 -7.38
N ASP A 674 -1.34 47.85 -8.05
CA ASP A 674 -2.52 47.25 -7.44
C ASP A 674 -3.06 46.09 -8.29
N ARG A 675 -4.03 45.37 -7.74
CA ARG A 675 -4.67 44.20 -8.37
C ARG A 675 -5.31 44.48 -9.74
N TYR A 676 -5.70 45.72 -10.00
CA TYR A 676 -6.34 46.09 -11.26
C TYR A 676 -5.28 46.24 -12.35
N GLU A 677 -4.15 46.87 -12.02
CA GLU A 677 -2.97 46.91 -12.89
C GLU A 677 -2.38 45.50 -13.10
N THR A 678 -2.22 44.69 -12.04
CA THR A 678 -1.77 43.29 -12.16
C THR A 678 -2.65 42.50 -13.11
N SER A 679 -3.99 42.62 -13.00
CA SER A 679 -4.90 41.90 -13.91
C SER A 679 -4.78 42.32 -15.38
N ALA A 680 -4.46 43.60 -15.65
CA ALA A 680 -4.22 44.07 -17.00
C ALA A 680 -2.87 43.60 -17.55
N MET A 681 -1.82 43.59 -16.72
CA MET A 681 -0.49 43.05 -17.12
C MET A 681 -0.55 41.54 -17.40
N ILE A 682 -1.31 40.79 -16.60
CA ILE A 682 -1.56 39.36 -16.87
C ILE A 682 -2.31 39.19 -18.20
N ALA A 683 -3.28 40.08 -18.49
CA ALA A 683 -4.01 40.06 -19.75
C ALA A 683 -3.11 40.38 -20.97
N ASP A 684 -2.20 41.34 -20.84
CA ASP A 684 -1.18 41.65 -21.85
C ASP A 684 -0.28 40.43 -22.11
N GLU A 685 0.14 39.73 -21.06
CA GLU A 685 0.95 38.51 -21.19
C GLU A 685 0.18 37.38 -21.88
N ILE A 686 -1.10 37.17 -21.55
CA ILE A 686 -1.95 36.20 -22.25
C ILE A 686 -1.96 36.48 -23.76
N VAL A 687 -2.14 37.73 -24.17
CA VAL A 687 -2.08 38.12 -25.60
C VAL A 687 -0.70 37.83 -26.20
N ALA A 688 0.37 38.11 -25.47
CA ALA A 688 1.74 37.87 -25.92
C ALA A 688 2.02 36.38 -26.15
N VAL A 689 1.60 35.52 -25.21
CA VAL A 689 1.79 34.06 -25.27
C VAL A 689 0.96 33.44 -26.39
N ARG A 690 -0.30 33.86 -26.52
CA ARG A 690 -1.20 33.38 -27.59
C ARG A 690 -0.75 33.84 -28.99
N GLY A 691 -0.22 35.05 -29.08
CA GLY A 691 0.14 35.69 -30.34
C GLY A 691 -1.06 36.27 -31.12
N ASP A 692 -2.26 36.26 -30.53
CA ASP A 692 -3.49 36.85 -31.08
C ASP A 692 -4.40 37.44 -29.99
N ASP A 693 -5.42 38.20 -30.42
CA ASP A 693 -6.42 38.73 -29.51
C ASP A 693 -7.33 37.61 -28.99
N PRO A 694 -7.63 37.55 -27.69
CA PRO A 694 -8.54 36.55 -27.14
C PRO A 694 -9.95 36.72 -27.70
N GLY A 695 -10.62 35.61 -27.96
CA GLY A 695 -12.03 35.60 -28.38
C GLY A 695 -12.99 36.00 -27.26
N LEU A 696 -12.56 35.88 -26.01
CA LEU A 696 -13.37 36.09 -24.80
C LEU A 696 -12.58 36.82 -23.72
N VAL A 697 -13.22 37.76 -23.03
CA VAL A 697 -12.68 38.47 -21.85
C VAL A 697 -13.74 38.53 -20.76
N PHE A 698 -13.35 38.18 -19.54
CA PHE A 698 -14.20 38.29 -18.35
C PHE A 698 -13.90 39.56 -17.57
N ILE A 699 -14.95 40.22 -17.10
CA ILE A 699 -14.89 41.37 -16.20
C ILE A 699 -15.49 40.98 -14.86
N ALA A 700 -14.67 40.95 -13.81
CA ALA A 700 -15.10 40.63 -12.45
C ALA A 700 -14.70 41.73 -11.48
N ARG A 701 -15.39 41.85 -10.35
CA ARG A 701 -14.99 42.79 -9.31
C ARG A 701 -13.72 42.30 -8.60
N GLY A 702 -12.79 43.22 -8.32
CA GLY A 702 -11.52 42.89 -7.68
C GLY A 702 -11.52 42.98 -6.15
N ASP A 703 -12.56 43.51 -5.51
CA ASP A 703 -12.63 43.67 -4.05
C ASP A 703 -13.18 42.44 -3.30
N THR A 704 -13.70 41.45 -4.02
CA THR A 704 -14.00 40.08 -3.56
C THR A 704 -13.60 39.09 -4.66
N PHE A 705 -13.77 37.78 -4.45
CA PHE A 705 -13.24 36.73 -5.31
C PHE A 705 -14.25 35.78 -6.01
N PRO A 706 -15.45 35.46 -5.48
CA PRO A 706 -16.21 34.31 -5.98
C PRO A 706 -16.58 34.38 -7.47
N ASP A 707 -16.98 35.55 -7.96
CA ASP A 707 -17.40 35.74 -9.35
C ASP A 707 -16.23 35.48 -10.33
N ALA A 708 -15.00 35.85 -9.95
CA ALA A 708 -13.81 35.58 -10.76
C ALA A 708 -13.44 34.09 -10.73
N LEU A 709 -13.60 33.41 -9.58
CA LEU A 709 -13.29 31.98 -9.46
C LEU A 709 -14.27 31.11 -10.27
N ALA A 710 -15.55 31.49 -10.32
CA ALA A 710 -16.56 30.74 -11.06
C ALA A 710 -16.23 30.58 -12.56
N VAL A 711 -15.52 31.56 -13.16
CA VAL A 711 -15.10 31.49 -14.56
C VAL A 711 -13.71 30.89 -14.75
N SER A 712 -13.01 30.50 -13.69
CA SER A 712 -11.62 30.00 -13.81
C SER A 712 -11.44 28.82 -14.77
N PRO A 713 -12.30 27.77 -14.78
CA PRO A 713 -12.16 26.67 -15.74
C PRO A 713 -12.26 27.14 -17.19
N ILE A 714 -13.23 28.02 -17.48
CA ILE A 714 -13.45 28.59 -18.82
C ILE A 714 -12.30 29.52 -19.20
N ALA A 715 -11.82 30.32 -18.25
CA ALA A 715 -10.68 31.19 -18.46
C ALA A 715 -9.43 30.40 -18.84
N TRP A 716 -9.17 29.27 -18.16
CA TRP A 716 -8.10 28.36 -18.52
C TRP A 716 -8.32 27.76 -19.92
N ALA A 717 -9.48 27.12 -20.15
CA ALA A 717 -9.77 26.40 -21.40
C ALA A 717 -9.73 27.28 -22.65
N GLN A 718 -10.10 28.57 -22.52
CA GLN A 718 -10.11 29.52 -23.62
C GLN A 718 -8.88 30.45 -23.64
N SER A 719 -7.96 30.29 -22.69
CA SER A 719 -6.93 31.29 -22.32
C SER A 719 -7.49 32.72 -22.30
N ALA A 720 -8.66 32.87 -21.68
CA ALA A 720 -9.40 34.13 -21.64
C ALA A 720 -8.96 34.99 -20.45
N PRO A 721 -8.59 36.28 -20.67
CA PRO A 721 -8.25 37.17 -19.57
C PRO A 721 -9.42 37.43 -18.62
N ILE A 722 -9.11 37.48 -17.32
CA ILE A 722 -10.04 37.97 -16.27
C ILE A 722 -9.54 39.33 -15.79
N LEU A 723 -10.21 40.40 -16.21
CA LEU A 723 -9.89 41.77 -15.80
C LEU A 723 -10.69 42.16 -14.56
N LEU A 724 -9.98 42.69 -13.56
CA LEU A 724 -10.59 43.12 -12.32
C LEU A 724 -11.06 44.58 -12.41
N VAL A 725 -12.21 44.89 -11.82
CA VAL A 725 -12.77 46.25 -11.72
C VAL A 725 -13.22 46.59 -10.31
N ARG A 726 -13.44 47.88 -10.01
CA ARG A 726 -14.12 48.29 -8.78
C ARG A 726 -15.63 48.29 -9.03
N PRO A 727 -16.47 48.01 -8.02
CA PRO A 727 -17.92 47.93 -8.23
C PRO A 727 -18.56 49.16 -8.91
N GLN A 728 -17.99 50.34 -8.67
CA GLN A 728 -18.48 51.62 -9.21
C GLN A 728 -17.44 52.38 -10.03
N HIS A 729 -16.31 51.76 -10.38
CA HIS A 729 -15.26 52.45 -11.14
C HIS A 729 -14.52 51.48 -12.04
N LEU A 730 -14.48 51.80 -13.34
CA LEU A 730 -13.68 51.09 -14.33
C LEU A 730 -12.24 51.62 -14.28
N PRO A 731 -11.25 50.79 -13.88
CA PRO A 731 -9.86 51.22 -13.85
C PRO A 731 -9.34 51.55 -15.24
N ARG A 732 -8.46 52.55 -15.34
CA ARG A 732 -7.88 52.96 -16.61
C ARG A 732 -7.12 51.82 -17.32
N TYR A 733 -6.39 50.99 -16.57
CA TYR A 733 -5.66 49.85 -17.13
C TYR A 733 -6.56 48.87 -17.87
N THR A 734 -7.77 48.61 -17.34
CA THR A 734 -8.80 47.78 -17.99
C THR A 734 -9.27 48.43 -19.29
N VAL A 735 -9.50 49.74 -19.30
CA VAL A 735 -9.91 50.48 -20.49
C VAL A 735 -8.83 50.43 -21.57
N ASP A 736 -7.59 50.70 -21.19
CA ASP A 736 -6.44 50.77 -22.10
C ASP A 736 -6.22 49.39 -22.77
N PHE A 737 -6.34 48.28 -22.02
CA PHE A 737 -6.28 46.92 -22.58
C PHE A 737 -7.43 46.64 -23.56
N LEU A 738 -8.68 46.89 -23.17
CA LEU A 738 -9.85 46.59 -24.00
C LEU A 738 -9.89 47.38 -25.32
N TYR A 739 -9.36 48.61 -25.32
CA TYR A 739 -9.22 49.40 -26.55
C TYR A 739 -8.23 48.80 -27.56
N GLY A 740 -7.26 48.01 -27.09
CA GLY A 740 -6.26 47.36 -27.93
C GLY A 740 -6.80 46.16 -28.73
N LEU A 741 -7.89 45.54 -28.26
CA LEU A 741 -8.41 44.29 -28.82
C LEU A 741 -9.27 44.49 -30.08
N ALA A 742 -9.38 43.46 -30.91
CA ALA A 742 -10.29 43.38 -32.06
C ALA A 742 -11.77 43.43 -31.65
N ASP A 743 -12.62 44.05 -32.47
CA ASP A 743 -14.07 44.23 -32.19
C ASP A 743 -14.87 42.93 -32.07
N ALA A 744 -14.30 41.82 -32.53
CA ALA A 744 -14.90 40.49 -32.40
C ALA A 744 -14.77 39.87 -31.00
N THR A 745 -13.93 40.42 -30.11
CA THR A 745 -13.75 39.89 -28.76
C THR A 745 -15.02 40.08 -27.92
N LYS A 746 -15.62 38.95 -27.48
CA LYS A 746 -16.79 38.94 -26.59
C LYS A 746 -16.34 39.34 -25.19
N THR A 747 -17.04 40.30 -24.57
CA THR A 747 -16.76 40.75 -23.20
C THR A 747 -17.93 40.36 -22.31
N ILE A 748 -17.66 39.71 -21.18
CA ILE A 748 -18.69 39.23 -20.26
C ILE A 748 -18.44 39.76 -18.87
N ILE A 749 -19.44 40.45 -18.31
CA ILE A 749 -19.45 40.86 -16.90
C ILE A 749 -19.94 39.70 -16.04
N VAL A 750 -19.15 39.30 -15.06
CA VAL A 750 -19.50 38.25 -14.11
C VAL A 750 -19.88 38.88 -12.78
N GLY A 751 -21.06 38.51 -12.28
CA GLY A 751 -21.70 39.05 -11.09
C GLY A 751 -22.86 40.01 -11.37
N SER A 752 -23.68 40.22 -10.35
CA SER A 752 -24.85 41.09 -10.41
C SER A 752 -24.49 42.58 -10.54
N GLU A 753 -25.50 43.44 -10.69
CA GLU A 753 -25.31 44.90 -10.71
C GLU A 753 -24.69 45.44 -9.40
N ALA A 754 -24.84 44.73 -8.29
CA ALA A 754 -24.19 45.09 -7.03
C ALA A 754 -22.69 44.75 -7.04
N ALA A 755 -22.28 43.76 -7.84
CA ALA A 755 -20.89 43.37 -8.04
C ALA A 755 -20.18 44.32 -9.01
N VAL A 756 -20.80 44.55 -10.17
CA VAL A 756 -20.32 45.48 -11.21
C VAL A 756 -21.51 46.35 -11.64
N SER A 757 -21.50 47.62 -11.25
CA SER A 757 -22.62 48.53 -11.48
C SER A 757 -22.98 48.75 -12.95
N LEU A 758 -24.23 49.14 -13.20
CA LEU A 758 -24.69 49.56 -14.53
C LEU A 758 -23.90 50.76 -15.08
N SER A 759 -23.33 51.62 -14.22
CA SER A 759 -22.42 52.67 -14.67
C SER A 759 -21.14 52.10 -15.27
N VAL A 760 -20.51 51.12 -14.61
CA VAL A 760 -19.32 50.45 -15.16
C VAL A 760 -19.66 49.69 -16.44
N GLN A 761 -20.81 49.00 -16.48
CA GLN A 761 -21.30 48.36 -17.71
C GLN A 761 -21.52 49.38 -18.85
N GLY A 762 -22.06 50.56 -18.55
CA GLY A 762 -22.22 51.65 -19.51
C GLY A 762 -20.88 52.16 -20.05
N GLU A 763 -19.87 52.32 -19.19
CA GLU A 763 -18.51 52.69 -19.59
C GLU A 763 -17.85 51.61 -20.46
N LEU A 764 -18.02 50.33 -20.11
CA LEU A 764 -17.56 49.19 -20.92
C LEU A 764 -18.24 49.15 -22.29
N SER A 765 -19.54 49.47 -22.35
CA SER A 765 -20.32 49.48 -23.60
C SER A 765 -19.90 50.58 -24.58
N VAL A 766 -19.21 51.62 -24.08
CA VAL A 766 -18.58 52.66 -24.92
C VAL A 766 -17.18 52.21 -25.38
N THR A 767 -16.53 51.34 -24.62
CA THR A 767 -15.17 50.85 -24.88
C THR A 767 -15.17 49.66 -25.85
N LYS A 768 -16.14 48.74 -25.71
CA LYS A 768 -16.33 47.55 -26.54
C LYS A 768 -17.82 47.28 -26.77
N SER A 769 -18.18 46.49 -27.79
CA SER A 769 -19.58 46.10 -28.03
C SER A 769 -20.22 45.57 -26.74
N GLY A 770 -21.41 46.09 -26.42
CA GLY A 770 -22.05 45.99 -25.11
C GLY A 770 -21.88 44.61 -24.45
N PRO A 771 -21.24 44.54 -23.26
CA PRO A 771 -20.90 43.26 -22.67
C PRO A 771 -22.15 42.53 -22.18
N ASP A 772 -22.16 41.21 -22.38
CA ASP A 772 -23.12 40.31 -21.77
C ASP A 772 -22.88 40.25 -20.25
N ARG A 773 -23.89 39.84 -19.49
CA ARG A 773 -23.77 39.71 -18.03
C ARG A 773 -24.31 38.38 -17.55
N ILE A 774 -23.55 37.73 -16.69
CA ILE A 774 -23.94 36.53 -15.97
C ILE A 774 -23.80 36.82 -14.48
N GLY A 775 -24.90 36.85 -13.74
CA GLY A 775 -24.87 37.24 -12.33
C GLY A 775 -26.11 36.80 -11.59
N GLY A 776 -25.91 36.03 -10.52
CA GLY A 776 -26.97 35.53 -9.65
C GLY A 776 -27.26 36.45 -8.47
N THR A 777 -28.18 35.99 -7.64
CA THR A 777 -28.59 36.62 -6.38
C THR A 777 -27.50 36.57 -5.32
N ASP A 778 -26.64 35.55 -5.35
CA ASP A 778 -25.43 35.43 -4.54
C ASP A 778 -24.29 34.75 -5.32
N ARG A 779 -23.20 34.42 -4.61
CA ARG A 779 -22.00 33.82 -5.21
C ARG A 779 -22.19 32.37 -5.69
N TYR A 780 -23.11 31.65 -5.07
CA TYR A 780 -23.37 30.25 -5.39
C TYR A 780 -24.28 30.17 -6.62
N ASP A 781 -25.30 31.02 -6.64
CA ASP A 781 -26.18 31.24 -7.80
C ASP A 781 -25.40 31.77 -9.01
N THR A 782 -24.46 32.69 -8.80
CA THR A 782 -23.57 33.16 -9.89
C THR A 782 -22.70 32.04 -10.46
N ALA A 783 -22.13 31.17 -9.61
CA ALA A 783 -21.33 30.05 -10.07
C ALA A 783 -22.16 29.01 -10.85
N ALA A 784 -23.37 28.69 -10.38
CA ALA A 784 -24.32 27.85 -11.10
C ALA A 784 -24.66 28.40 -12.48
N LEU A 785 -25.01 29.69 -12.57
CA LEU A 785 -25.33 30.35 -13.84
C LEU A 785 -24.14 30.39 -14.80
N VAL A 786 -22.92 30.56 -14.30
CA VAL A 786 -21.70 30.51 -15.11
C VAL A 786 -21.47 29.10 -15.66
N ALA A 787 -21.62 28.07 -14.83
CA ALA A 787 -21.48 26.68 -15.26
C ALA A 787 -22.49 26.31 -16.35
N THR A 788 -23.77 26.62 -16.15
CA THR A 788 -24.83 26.38 -17.16
C THR A 788 -24.58 27.18 -18.44
N TRP A 789 -24.20 28.45 -18.33
CA TRP A 789 -23.87 29.24 -19.51
C TRP A 789 -22.67 28.67 -20.29
N ALA A 790 -21.65 28.18 -19.59
CA ALA A 790 -20.48 27.58 -20.23
C ALA A 790 -20.84 26.29 -20.98
N ASP A 791 -21.72 25.47 -20.43
CA ASP A 791 -22.29 24.27 -21.06
C ASP A 791 -23.11 24.62 -22.30
N ASP A 792 -24.02 25.59 -22.19
CA ASP A 792 -24.86 26.06 -23.30
C ASP A 792 -24.05 26.60 -24.50
N GLU A 793 -22.92 27.26 -24.23
CA GLU A 793 -22.02 27.79 -25.27
C GLU A 793 -20.97 26.76 -25.74
N GLY A 794 -20.92 25.57 -25.13
CA GLY A 794 -19.96 24.52 -25.43
C GLY A 794 -18.51 24.89 -25.07
N LEU A 795 -18.32 25.72 -24.03
CA LEU A 795 -17.02 26.19 -23.55
C LEU A 795 -16.42 25.33 -22.43
N ALA A 796 -17.28 24.64 -21.68
CA ALA A 796 -17.00 23.63 -20.66
C ALA A 796 -18.26 22.79 -20.48
N GLY A 797 -18.22 21.65 -19.78
CA GLY A 797 -19.41 20.81 -19.57
C GLY A 797 -19.50 20.18 -18.19
N PHE A 798 -20.69 19.65 -17.88
CA PHE A 798 -20.95 19.01 -16.59
C PHE A 798 -20.35 17.60 -16.42
N GLY A 799 -19.70 17.04 -17.46
CA GLY A 799 -19.00 15.75 -17.39
C GLY A 799 -18.10 15.66 -16.15
N VAL A 800 -17.16 16.61 -16.03
CA VAL A 800 -16.40 16.80 -14.80
C VAL A 800 -16.94 18.04 -14.06
N THR A 801 -17.65 17.81 -12.96
CA THR A 801 -18.24 18.86 -12.14
C THR A 801 -17.45 19.02 -10.84
N GLY A 802 -16.79 20.15 -10.70
CA GLY A 802 -16.05 20.51 -9.50
C GLY A 802 -16.87 21.31 -8.50
N VAL A 803 -16.68 21.07 -7.21
CA VAL A 803 -17.29 21.86 -6.13
C VAL A 803 -16.23 22.32 -5.14
N ALA A 804 -16.13 23.63 -4.92
CA ALA A 804 -15.23 24.22 -3.93
C ALA A 804 -15.98 25.14 -2.95
N THR A 805 -15.34 25.49 -1.83
CA THR A 805 -15.95 26.42 -0.87
C THR A 805 -16.03 27.84 -1.45
N GLY A 806 -17.18 28.49 -1.34
CA GLY A 806 -17.32 29.91 -1.68
C GLY A 806 -16.88 30.85 -0.56
N GLU A 807 -16.51 30.36 0.63
CA GLU A 807 -16.13 31.17 1.79
C GLU A 807 -14.64 31.53 1.81
N ARG A 808 -13.82 30.76 1.09
CA ARG A 808 -12.38 30.95 0.90
C ARG A 808 -12.06 30.83 -0.58
N PHE A 809 -10.83 31.17 -0.98
CA PHE A 809 -10.48 31.26 -2.40
C PHE A 809 -9.44 30.25 -2.86
N ALA A 810 -8.61 29.72 -1.95
CA ALA A 810 -7.37 29.04 -2.32
C ALA A 810 -7.64 27.73 -3.09
N ASP A 811 -8.52 26.87 -2.59
CA ASP A 811 -8.83 25.58 -3.21
C ASP A 811 -9.50 25.78 -4.58
N ALA A 812 -10.49 26.68 -4.66
CA ALA A 812 -11.17 27.04 -5.91
C ALA A 812 -10.25 27.71 -6.95
N LEU A 813 -9.23 28.46 -6.51
CA LEU A 813 -8.25 29.08 -7.41
C LEU A 813 -7.40 28.04 -8.14
N CYS A 814 -6.98 26.99 -7.43
CA CYS A 814 -6.20 25.89 -8.01
C CYS A 814 -7.08 24.88 -8.76
N ALA A 815 -8.31 24.65 -8.28
CA ALA A 815 -9.28 23.77 -8.94
C ALA A 815 -9.68 24.26 -10.34
N GLY A 816 -9.71 25.58 -10.55
CA GLY A 816 -10.06 26.19 -11.83
C GLY A 816 -9.24 25.62 -13.01
N PRO A 817 -7.90 25.77 -13.02
CA PRO A 817 -7.03 25.16 -14.02
C PRO A 817 -7.18 23.64 -14.16
N GLY A 818 -7.28 22.89 -13.06
CA GLY A 818 -7.48 21.43 -13.11
C GLY A 818 -8.77 21.04 -13.83
N LEU A 819 -9.88 21.68 -13.47
CA LEU A 819 -11.16 21.48 -14.15
C LEU A 819 -11.12 21.98 -15.60
N GLY A 820 -10.42 23.08 -15.88
CA GLY A 820 -10.23 23.60 -17.23
C GLY A 820 -9.54 22.58 -18.15
N MET A 821 -8.50 21.90 -17.65
CA MET A 821 -7.80 20.82 -18.35
C MET A 821 -8.73 19.66 -18.70
N SER A 822 -9.66 19.32 -17.79
CA SER A 822 -10.67 18.28 -18.00
C SER A 822 -11.93 18.75 -18.74
N GLY A 823 -11.98 20.01 -19.20
CA GLY A 823 -13.18 20.58 -19.84
C GLY A 823 -14.40 20.74 -18.92
N GLY A 824 -14.18 20.74 -17.60
CA GLY A 824 -15.20 20.75 -16.55
C GLY A 824 -15.65 22.12 -16.07
N VAL A 825 -16.66 22.12 -15.20
CA VAL A 825 -17.26 23.33 -14.60
C VAL A 825 -17.01 23.42 -13.09
N LEU A 826 -16.99 24.64 -12.54
CA LEU A 826 -16.80 24.88 -11.10
C LEU A 826 -18.06 25.47 -10.46
N LEU A 827 -18.60 24.75 -9.48
CA LEU A 827 -19.64 25.22 -8.57
C LEU A 827 -19.04 25.62 -7.22
N LEU A 828 -19.74 26.50 -6.51
CA LEU A 828 -19.34 26.94 -5.17
C LEU A 828 -20.38 26.54 -4.13
N THR A 829 -19.97 26.28 -2.89
CA THR A 829 -20.89 25.99 -1.78
C THR A 829 -20.38 26.52 -0.43
N PRO A 830 -21.26 26.86 0.54
CA PRO A 830 -20.84 27.16 1.91
C PRO A 830 -20.25 25.93 2.61
N ARG A 831 -19.43 26.15 3.65
CA ARG A 831 -18.74 25.04 4.34
C ARG A 831 -19.69 24.06 5.02
N LEU A 832 -20.71 24.60 5.71
CA LEU A 832 -21.54 23.84 6.67
C LEU A 832 -22.96 23.56 6.17
N THR A 833 -23.38 24.17 5.06
CA THR A 833 -24.73 24.00 4.53
C THR A 833 -24.66 24.10 3.02
N ALA A 834 -25.00 23.03 2.31
CA ALA A 834 -24.98 23.02 0.86
C ALA A 834 -25.88 24.13 0.31
N ALA A 835 -25.38 24.92 -0.65
CA ALA A 835 -26.16 25.95 -1.30
C ALA A 835 -27.23 25.32 -2.20
N ALA A 836 -28.46 25.85 -2.13
CA ALA A 836 -29.56 25.36 -2.95
C ALA A 836 -29.26 25.46 -4.46
N PRO A 837 -28.73 26.57 -5.00
CA PRO A 837 -28.34 26.64 -6.42
C PRO A 837 -27.38 25.52 -6.83
N THR A 838 -26.39 25.21 -5.99
CA THR A 838 -25.41 24.15 -6.25
C THR A 838 -26.06 22.77 -6.33
N LEU A 839 -26.93 22.45 -5.36
CA LEU A 839 -27.63 21.17 -5.33
C LEU A 839 -28.60 21.05 -6.51
N GLU A 840 -29.33 22.11 -6.81
CA GLU A 840 -30.28 22.16 -7.93
C GLU A 840 -29.56 21.96 -9.26
N THR A 841 -28.43 22.66 -9.50
CA THR A 841 -27.64 22.49 -10.72
C THR A 841 -27.08 21.07 -10.87
N ILE A 842 -26.56 20.46 -9.78
CA ILE A 842 -26.08 19.07 -9.80
C ILE A 842 -27.22 18.11 -10.16
N SER A 843 -28.40 18.27 -9.54
CA SER A 843 -29.56 17.41 -9.84
C SER A 843 -30.07 17.60 -11.26
N GLU A 844 -30.09 18.83 -11.78
CA GLU A 844 -30.56 19.12 -13.14
C GLU A 844 -29.65 18.50 -14.22
N HIS A 845 -28.34 18.43 -13.98
CA HIS A 845 -27.34 17.91 -14.93
C HIS A 845 -26.86 16.50 -14.59
N ALA A 846 -27.42 15.86 -13.55
CA ALA A 846 -27.01 14.55 -13.04
C ALA A 846 -26.76 13.48 -14.12
N PRO A 847 -27.60 13.31 -15.17
CA PRO A 847 -27.36 12.32 -16.21
C PRO A 847 -26.09 12.53 -17.03
N GLY A 848 -25.54 13.74 -17.05
CA GLY A 848 -24.35 14.12 -17.80
C GLY A 848 -23.09 14.29 -16.93
N ILE A 849 -23.18 14.10 -15.61
CA ILE A 849 -22.03 14.17 -14.71
C ILE A 849 -21.39 12.78 -14.66
N SER A 850 -20.20 12.63 -15.25
CA SER A 850 -19.36 11.43 -15.11
C SER A 850 -18.57 11.46 -13.80
N ALA A 851 -18.09 12.65 -13.40
CA ALA A 851 -17.29 12.86 -12.20
C ALA A 851 -17.75 14.10 -11.39
N LEU A 852 -18.00 13.93 -10.10
CA LEU A 852 -18.25 15.00 -9.13
C LEU A 852 -17.07 15.11 -8.15
N GLN A 853 -16.23 16.13 -8.34
CA GLN A 853 -15.00 16.32 -7.57
C GLN A 853 -15.15 17.43 -6.53
N VAL A 854 -14.81 17.14 -5.27
CA VAL A 854 -14.85 18.11 -4.18
C VAL A 854 -13.44 18.62 -3.86
N PHE A 855 -13.24 19.93 -3.88
CA PHE A 855 -11.93 20.54 -3.65
C PHE A 855 -11.80 21.13 -2.24
N GLY A 856 -10.75 20.71 -1.54
CA GLY A 856 -10.42 21.12 -0.17
C GLY A 856 -10.90 20.12 0.89
N SER A 857 -10.29 20.16 2.08
CA SER A 857 -10.57 19.21 3.17
C SER A 857 -11.93 19.45 3.85
N GLY A 858 -12.28 18.63 4.85
CA GLY A 858 -13.45 18.82 5.73
C GLY A 858 -13.50 20.21 6.41
N ALA A 859 -12.36 20.91 6.49
CA ALA A 859 -12.27 22.28 6.98
C ALA A 859 -12.73 23.34 5.96
N ALA A 860 -12.81 23.00 4.67
CA ALA A 860 -13.30 23.83 3.58
C ALA A 860 -14.75 23.49 3.22
N ILE A 861 -15.05 22.21 3.01
CA ILE A 861 -16.41 21.67 2.78
C ILE A 861 -16.59 20.49 3.74
N ALA A 862 -17.48 20.63 4.72
CA ALA A 862 -17.73 19.58 5.69
C ALA A 862 -18.28 18.31 5.03
N ASP A 863 -17.96 17.14 5.58
CA ASP A 863 -18.36 15.85 5.01
C ASP A 863 -19.89 15.71 4.90
N SER A 864 -20.63 16.36 5.80
CA SER A 864 -22.09 16.44 5.72
C SER A 864 -22.61 17.22 4.51
N VAL A 865 -21.84 18.19 4.00
CA VAL A 865 -22.17 18.95 2.79
C VAL A 865 -21.77 18.15 1.55
N ASP A 866 -20.61 17.51 1.56
CA ASP A 866 -20.14 16.60 0.51
C ASP A 866 -21.16 15.47 0.26
N ALA A 867 -21.61 14.81 1.32
CA ALA A 867 -22.69 13.81 1.23
C ALA A 867 -23.98 14.35 0.60
N GLN A 868 -24.32 15.63 0.83
CA GLN A 868 -25.49 16.26 0.20
C GLN A 868 -25.28 16.52 -1.30
N LEU A 869 -24.07 16.93 -1.70
CA LEU A 869 -23.70 17.14 -3.10
C LEU A 869 -23.77 15.83 -3.87
N ARG A 870 -23.16 14.77 -3.33
CA ARG A 870 -23.20 13.42 -3.92
C ARG A 870 -24.62 12.88 -4.00
N ALA A 871 -25.43 13.07 -2.95
CA ALA A 871 -26.83 12.66 -2.97
C ALA A 871 -27.69 13.45 -3.99
N ALA A 872 -27.28 14.66 -4.40
CA ALA A 872 -27.99 15.43 -5.41
C ALA A 872 -27.82 14.85 -6.82
N ARG A 873 -26.74 14.10 -7.09
CA ARG A 873 -26.50 13.39 -8.36
C ARG A 873 -27.50 12.24 -8.59
N PHE A 874 -28.11 11.70 -7.54
CA PHE A 874 -28.99 10.51 -7.63
C PHE A 874 -30.49 10.81 -7.43
N LYS A 875 -30.89 12.08 -7.44
CA LYS A 875 -32.28 12.51 -7.30
C LYS A 875 -32.84 13.00 -8.62
#